data_AF-A0A5P9WP65-F1
#
_entry.id   AF-A0A5P9WP65-F1
#
_cell.length_a   1.000
_cell.length_b   1.000
_cell.length_c   1.000
_cell.angle_alpha   90.00
_cell.angle_beta   90.00
_cell.angle_gamma   90.00
#
_symmetry.space_group_name_H-M   'P 1'
#
loop_
_entity.id
_entity.type
_entity.pdbx_description
1 polymer ?
#
loop_
_entity_poly.entity_id
_entity_poly.type
_entity_poly.pdbx_seq_one_letter_code
_entity_poly.pdbx_strand_id
1 'polypeptide(L)'
;MSHARPVRGRLAVAAAVLAAAVGAAGLPALPAVAAPPAQQATVIAATAFPVHHKIVAVTASGYLTWDATRNDRAWVRASDGAVTDLADSLPMQATGYGDLVAVQSRRDTAELRDVATGRKIFDVFVQPAAGLDYAGAAGQALFSTDSSSPAGADLFMHTKGSGRSPVTGLPADATNRRVSSGTAAHGLITYTSGGRKYWGLIDLATGAVTETGLRDEPTGNGDIAVSRDYVAWVEYGTERTGIMVRTRATGGTQRIKLPASTARDIQVGLQGDHVVHGDPGGLTDAYESTLHDLTARDLKTGVATKLLDHLTSAAVSPDGVLYARGGTVAEGEGVYRITADADGTPTAAMVASTGEPTSLALDGHNVPEVIHLDRDGGRARLRWTLSRDNAELWVTLRHKRSGKLTQAVFYGSESTGFTFDWLGDVDHATADAPNGDYTWEISARPRNGIGPTLSASGTFKVVRASAPHDYTDNGSPDLLARDASGRLWRTDSYFAPLDRQLTRTTEEKLVGGGWNTYDRIEAGGNLGGAAHGDLVARDKAGVLWLYLSKGDGTFATRSRIGGGWGVYDRIAAGSDLTNDGRADLLATDKSGVLWLYKGTGDWRAPFAKRTRVGGGWGVYNDLIATGDIGGAATGDLIARDRAGVLWLYLGKGDGTFAPRTRIGGGWNAYQYIVGIGDADHDGHPDLYAYGPEYTYYYPGTGNWRAPFGSRKGDTVLDTYPDHTAVL
;
A
#
# COMPACT_ATOMS: atom_id res chain seq x y z
N MET A 1 -44.67 55.34 -9.71
CA MET A 1 -45.11 54.96 -11.07
C MET A 1 -44.35 53.68 -11.48
N SER A 2 -44.76 53.02 -12.56
CA SER A 2 -44.15 51.87 -13.28
C SER A 2 -42.61 51.68 -13.22
N HIS A 3 -42.01 50.49 -13.42
CA HIS A 3 -42.50 49.11 -13.75
C HIS A 3 -41.64 48.03 -13.02
N ALA A 4 -41.59 46.75 -13.46
CA ALA A 4 -41.25 45.61 -12.58
C ALA A 4 -40.41 44.43 -13.19
N ARG A 5 -39.75 43.67 -12.27
CA ARG A 5 -39.21 42.27 -12.39
C ARG A 5 -38.03 42.03 -13.36
N PRO A 6 -37.31 40.88 -13.30
CA PRO A 6 -37.36 39.72 -12.38
C PRO A 6 -36.18 39.75 -11.36
N VAL A 7 -35.54 38.72 -10.75
CA VAL A 7 -35.56 37.23 -10.82
C VAL A 7 -35.55 36.59 -9.39
N ARG A 8 -34.67 35.61 -9.05
CA ARG A 8 -34.64 34.80 -7.81
C ARG A 8 -33.24 34.26 -7.47
N GLY A 9 -32.98 33.96 -6.19
CA GLY A 9 -31.77 33.26 -5.69
C GLY A 9 -31.92 31.74 -5.55
N ARG A 10 -30.89 31.06 -5.02
CA ARG A 10 -30.84 29.61 -4.77
C ARG A 10 -31.16 29.26 -3.31
N LEU A 11 -31.76 28.10 -3.08
CA LEU A 11 -32.00 27.48 -1.77
C LEU A 11 -31.54 26.01 -1.83
N ALA A 12 -31.03 25.48 -0.72
CA ALA A 12 -30.66 24.08 -0.59
C ALA A 12 -31.90 23.20 -0.31
N VAL A 13 -31.84 21.92 -0.70
CA VAL A 13 -32.85 20.90 -0.39
C VAL A 13 -32.14 19.66 0.11
N ALA A 14 -32.53 19.18 1.30
CA ALA A 14 -32.08 17.90 1.83
C ALA A 14 -32.98 16.76 1.30
N ALA A 15 -32.39 15.61 0.99
CA ALA A 15 -33.15 14.41 0.61
C ALA A 15 -33.52 13.61 1.85
N ALA A 16 -34.82 13.37 2.06
CA ALA A 16 -35.32 12.49 3.11
C ALA A 16 -35.63 11.10 2.54
N VAL A 17 -35.20 10.04 3.22
CA VAL A 17 -35.54 8.65 2.85
C VAL A 17 -36.92 8.30 3.44
N LEU A 18 -37.85 7.89 2.57
CA LEU A 18 -39.19 7.47 2.99
C LEU A 18 -39.33 5.95 2.83
N ALA A 19 -39.39 5.22 3.95
CA ALA A 19 -39.68 3.79 3.94
C ALA A 19 -41.20 3.55 3.85
N ALA A 20 -41.64 2.88 2.78
CA ALA A 20 -43.04 2.52 2.58
C ALA A 20 -43.26 1.02 2.84
N ALA A 21 -43.94 0.69 3.94
CA ALA A 21 -44.42 -0.66 4.20
C ALA A 21 -45.80 -0.87 3.54
N VAL A 22 -45.96 -1.96 2.80
CA VAL A 22 -47.26 -2.36 2.21
C VAL A 22 -47.50 -3.83 2.56
N GLY A 23 -48.70 -4.15 3.04
CA GLY A 23 -49.06 -5.49 3.51
C GLY A 23 -50.34 -6.02 2.88
N ALA A 24 -50.33 -7.33 2.59
CA ALA A 24 -51.47 -8.22 2.40
C ALA A 24 -52.55 -7.89 1.35
N ALA A 25 -52.50 -8.61 0.23
CA ALA A 25 -53.65 -9.34 -0.31
C ALA A 25 -53.16 -10.51 -1.20
N GLY A 26 -53.75 -11.70 -1.05
CA GLY A 26 -53.39 -12.88 -1.85
C GLY A 26 -54.30 -13.06 -3.06
N LEU A 27 -53.72 -13.44 -4.21
CA LEU A 27 -54.44 -13.93 -5.39
C LEU A 27 -53.85 -15.30 -5.79
N PRO A 28 -54.68 -16.24 -6.30
CA PRO A 28 -54.21 -17.57 -6.67
C PRO A 28 -53.31 -17.50 -7.92
N ALA A 29 -52.14 -18.13 -7.84
CA ALA A 29 -51.26 -18.27 -8.99
C ALA A 29 -51.86 -19.23 -10.04
N LEU A 30 -51.87 -18.82 -11.31
CA LEU A 30 -52.11 -19.75 -12.42
C LEU A 30 -50.90 -20.68 -12.57
N PRO A 31 -51.11 -21.96 -12.95
CA PRO A 31 -50.00 -22.89 -13.17
C PRO A 31 -49.14 -22.39 -14.35
N ALA A 32 -47.85 -22.17 -14.10
CA ALA A 32 -46.91 -21.79 -15.15
C ALA A 32 -46.76 -22.93 -16.16
N VAL A 33 -46.95 -22.64 -17.44
CA VAL A 33 -46.58 -23.56 -18.52
C VAL A 33 -45.05 -23.68 -18.52
N ALA A 34 -44.54 -24.90 -18.38
CA ALA A 34 -43.11 -25.14 -18.39
C ALA A 34 -42.51 -24.70 -19.74
N ALA A 35 -41.51 -23.80 -19.68
CA ALA A 35 -40.68 -23.51 -20.83
C ALA A 35 -39.91 -24.78 -21.25
N PRO A 36 -39.65 -25.01 -22.55
CA PRO A 36 -38.78 -26.09 -22.98
C PRO A 36 -37.39 -25.91 -22.34
N PRO A 37 -36.70 -27.00 -21.96
CA PRO A 37 -35.39 -26.90 -21.33
C PRO A 37 -34.41 -26.24 -22.31
N ALA A 38 -33.81 -25.12 -21.89
CA ALA A 38 -32.71 -24.53 -22.63
C ALA A 38 -31.58 -25.56 -22.72
N GLN A 39 -30.98 -25.72 -23.90
CA GLN A 39 -29.80 -26.57 -24.04
C GLN A 39 -28.67 -25.94 -23.23
N GLN A 40 -28.34 -26.56 -22.10
CA GLN A 40 -27.15 -26.21 -21.33
C GLN A 40 -25.94 -26.50 -22.20
N ALA A 41 -25.31 -25.44 -22.71
CA ALA A 41 -23.94 -25.54 -23.20
C ALA A 41 -23.08 -26.04 -22.04
N THR A 42 -22.43 -27.18 -22.20
CA THR A 42 -21.52 -27.71 -21.20
C THR A 42 -20.34 -26.77 -21.05
N VAL A 43 -20.34 -25.99 -19.96
CA VAL A 43 -19.18 -25.21 -19.53
C VAL A 43 -18.09 -26.21 -19.15
N ILE A 44 -17.15 -26.43 -20.07
CA ILE A 44 -15.95 -27.21 -19.79
C ILE A 44 -15.12 -26.37 -18.82
N ALA A 45 -14.81 -26.92 -17.64
CA ALA A 45 -13.96 -26.22 -16.68
C ALA A 45 -12.57 -25.99 -17.29
N ALA A 46 -12.05 -24.77 -17.14
CA ALA A 46 -10.73 -24.41 -17.63
C ALA A 46 -9.66 -25.30 -16.98
N THR A 47 -8.73 -25.82 -17.78
CA THR A 47 -7.64 -26.69 -17.29
C THR A 47 -6.53 -25.89 -16.63
N ALA A 48 -5.61 -26.53 -15.92
CA ALA A 48 -4.51 -25.83 -15.26
C ALA A 48 -3.48 -25.30 -16.28
N PHE A 49 -3.01 -24.06 -16.08
CA PHE A 49 -1.93 -23.45 -16.86
C PHE A 49 -0.82 -22.93 -15.92
N PRO A 50 0.48 -23.06 -16.27
CA PRO A 50 1.56 -22.58 -15.40
C PRO A 50 1.58 -21.07 -15.19
N VAL A 51 1.79 -20.66 -13.93
CA VAL A 51 2.00 -19.28 -13.48
C VAL A 51 3.24 -18.66 -14.14
N HIS A 52 3.16 -17.37 -14.50
CA HIS A 52 4.14 -16.57 -15.28
C HIS A 52 4.47 -17.07 -16.71
N HIS A 53 4.07 -18.27 -17.13
CA HIS A 53 4.31 -18.72 -18.49
C HIS A 53 3.49 -17.90 -19.49
N LYS A 54 4.12 -17.53 -20.62
CA LYS A 54 3.43 -16.98 -21.79
C LYS A 54 3.30 -18.04 -22.87
N ILE A 55 2.30 -17.92 -23.76
CA ILE A 55 2.18 -18.80 -24.93
C ILE A 55 3.12 -18.31 -26.04
N VAL A 56 3.84 -19.24 -26.64
CA VAL A 56 4.76 -19.01 -27.77
C VAL A 56 4.17 -19.53 -29.07
N ALA A 57 3.38 -20.60 -29.00
CA ALA A 57 2.55 -21.09 -30.10
C ALA A 57 1.42 -21.99 -29.59
N VAL A 58 0.40 -22.22 -30.43
CA VAL A 58 -0.64 -23.23 -30.17
C VAL A 58 -0.45 -24.42 -31.11
N THR A 59 -0.74 -25.61 -30.59
CA THR A 59 -0.72 -26.90 -31.30
C THR A 59 -2.10 -27.54 -31.23
N ALA A 60 -2.36 -28.61 -31.98
CA ALA A 60 -3.69 -29.22 -32.05
C ALA A 60 -4.23 -29.78 -30.71
N SER A 61 -3.36 -30.17 -29.77
CA SER A 61 -3.75 -30.68 -28.45
C SER A 61 -3.10 -29.97 -27.24
N GLY A 62 -2.44 -28.82 -27.45
CA GLY A 62 -1.78 -28.08 -26.36
C GLY A 62 -1.13 -26.76 -26.76
N TYR A 63 -0.37 -26.19 -25.83
CA TYR A 63 0.29 -24.88 -25.94
C TYR A 63 1.80 -25.03 -25.77
N LEU A 64 2.62 -24.44 -26.66
CA LEU A 64 4.04 -24.21 -26.36
C LEU A 64 4.16 -22.96 -25.50
N THR A 65 4.93 -23.07 -24.42
CA THR A 65 5.03 -22.04 -23.38
C THR A 65 6.47 -21.72 -23.02
N TRP A 66 6.70 -20.51 -22.50
CA TRP A 66 8.01 -20.05 -22.03
C TRP A 66 7.85 -19.11 -20.83
N ASP A 67 8.58 -19.38 -19.75
CA ASP A 67 8.86 -18.43 -18.68
C ASP A 67 10.19 -17.73 -19.01
N ALA A 68 10.16 -16.42 -19.25
CA ALA A 68 11.37 -15.67 -19.58
C ALA A 68 12.25 -15.34 -18.35
N THR A 69 11.71 -15.45 -17.13
CA THR A 69 12.42 -15.15 -15.87
C THR A 69 13.23 -16.36 -15.38
N ARG A 70 12.67 -17.56 -15.52
CA ARG A 70 13.33 -18.85 -15.22
C ARG A 70 14.08 -19.43 -16.42
N ASN A 71 13.70 -19.00 -17.63
CA ASN A 71 14.04 -19.60 -18.93
C ASN A 71 13.43 -21.01 -19.17
N ASP A 72 12.44 -21.40 -18.36
CA ASP A 72 11.75 -22.69 -18.48
C ASP A 72 10.87 -22.75 -19.74
N ARG A 73 10.90 -23.89 -20.45
CA ARG A 73 10.12 -24.11 -21.68
C ARG A 73 9.38 -25.42 -21.59
N ALA A 74 8.09 -25.39 -21.88
CA ALA A 74 7.24 -26.57 -21.76
C ALA A 74 6.11 -26.58 -22.78
N TRP A 75 5.63 -27.78 -23.11
CA TRP A 75 4.35 -27.99 -23.78
C TRP A 75 3.29 -28.36 -22.75
N VAL A 76 2.18 -27.62 -22.73
CA VAL A 76 1.06 -27.82 -21.80
C VAL A 76 -0.11 -28.42 -22.58
N ARG A 77 -0.50 -29.66 -22.25
CA ARG A 77 -1.61 -30.36 -22.89
C ARG A 77 -2.95 -29.71 -22.52
N ALA A 78 -3.74 -29.33 -23.52
CA ALA A 78 -4.96 -28.54 -23.29
C ALA A 78 -6.09 -29.32 -22.58
N SER A 79 -6.10 -30.66 -22.67
CA SER A 79 -7.16 -31.52 -22.14
C SER A 79 -7.15 -31.70 -20.62
N ASP A 80 -6.01 -31.49 -19.97
CA ASP A 80 -5.78 -31.81 -18.56
C ASP A 80 -4.77 -30.87 -17.85
N GLY A 81 -4.06 -30.02 -18.60
CA GLY A 81 -2.98 -29.18 -18.06
C GLY A 81 -1.64 -29.90 -17.90
N ALA A 82 -1.49 -31.13 -18.40
CA ALA A 82 -0.27 -31.90 -18.22
C ALA A 82 0.95 -31.24 -18.89
N VAL A 83 2.00 -31.00 -18.12
CA VAL A 83 3.20 -30.27 -18.54
C VAL A 83 4.29 -31.25 -19.00
N THR A 84 4.81 -31.03 -20.21
CA THR A 84 6.00 -31.71 -20.76
C THR A 84 7.15 -30.72 -20.83
N ASP A 85 8.19 -30.93 -20.04
CA ASP A 85 9.42 -30.11 -20.04
C ASP A 85 10.20 -30.29 -21.36
N LEU A 86 10.69 -29.16 -21.90
CA LEU A 86 11.39 -29.04 -23.17
C LEU A 86 12.60 -28.07 -23.07
N ALA A 87 13.10 -27.78 -21.86
CA ALA A 87 14.19 -26.82 -21.61
C ALA A 87 15.47 -27.04 -22.45
N ASP A 88 15.86 -28.30 -22.69
CA ASP A 88 17.03 -28.68 -23.50
C ASP A 88 16.88 -28.42 -25.02
N SER A 89 15.70 -27.99 -25.49
CA SER A 89 15.40 -27.79 -26.92
C SER A 89 15.41 -26.31 -27.30
N LEU A 90 16.43 -25.84 -28.03
CA LEU A 90 16.61 -24.41 -28.31
C LEU A 90 17.20 -24.13 -29.70
N PRO A 91 16.52 -23.38 -30.61
CA PRO A 91 15.17 -22.82 -30.48
C PRO A 91 14.04 -23.87 -30.57
N MET A 92 12.81 -23.41 -30.34
CA MET A 92 11.57 -24.16 -30.50
C MET A 92 10.58 -23.37 -31.35
N GLN A 93 9.79 -24.05 -32.18
CA GLN A 93 8.80 -23.42 -33.05
C GLN A 93 7.69 -24.42 -33.42
N ALA A 94 6.43 -24.11 -33.15
CA ALA A 94 5.33 -24.90 -33.73
C ALA A 94 5.22 -24.60 -35.23
N THR A 95 4.85 -25.59 -36.03
CA THR A 95 4.79 -25.43 -37.49
C THR A 95 3.43 -24.98 -38.02
N GLY A 96 2.42 -24.88 -37.15
CA GLY A 96 1.02 -24.67 -37.54
C GLY A 96 0.35 -25.91 -38.14
N TYR A 97 0.87 -27.11 -37.88
CA TYR A 97 0.29 -28.38 -38.35
C TYR A 97 0.25 -29.42 -37.23
N GLY A 98 -0.95 -29.81 -36.79
CA GLY A 98 -1.13 -30.81 -35.74
C GLY A 98 -0.38 -30.46 -34.46
N ASP A 99 0.30 -31.44 -33.88
CA ASP A 99 1.21 -31.29 -32.75
C ASP A 99 2.69 -31.29 -33.18
N LEU A 100 2.98 -30.82 -34.41
CA LEU A 100 4.35 -30.75 -34.93
C LEU A 100 5.09 -29.49 -34.44
N VAL A 101 6.24 -29.74 -33.84
CA VAL A 101 7.16 -28.74 -33.28
C VAL A 101 8.56 -29.00 -33.83
N ALA A 102 9.17 -27.97 -34.39
CA ALA A 102 10.59 -27.97 -34.71
C ALA A 102 11.41 -27.58 -33.48
N VAL A 103 12.47 -28.34 -33.22
CA VAL A 103 13.46 -28.08 -32.16
C VAL A 103 14.86 -28.21 -32.72
N GLN A 104 15.82 -27.41 -32.24
CA GLN A 104 17.23 -27.67 -32.53
C GLN A 104 17.85 -28.49 -31.39
N SER A 105 18.25 -29.71 -31.72
CA SER A 105 18.78 -30.73 -30.79
C SER A 105 20.28 -30.80 -30.98
N ARG A 106 21.00 -30.01 -30.18
CA ARG A 106 22.44 -29.68 -30.34
C ARG A 106 22.68 -28.77 -31.55
N ARG A 107 23.77 -28.00 -31.52
CA ARG A 107 23.96 -26.82 -32.40
C ARG A 107 24.01 -27.11 -33.91
N ASP A 108 24.13 -28.37 -34.30
CA ASP A 108 24.31 -28.80 -35.69
C ASP A 108 23.08 -29.52 -36.29
N THR A 109 21.97 -29.68 -35.56
CA THR A 109 20.81 -30.49 -36.03
C THR A 109 19.45 -29.90 -35.63
N ALA A 110 18.58 -29.68 -36.61
CA ALA A 110 17.18 -29.33 -36.43
C ALA A 110 16.29 -30.57 -36.63
N GLU A 111 15.34 -30.80 -35.74
CA GLU A 111 14.48 -31.98 -35.72
C GLU A 111 13.00 -31.55 -35.77
N LEU A 112 12.20 -32.21 -36.59
CA LEU A 112 10.75 -32.08 -36.55
C LEU A 112 10.19 -33.20 -35.68
N ARG A 113 9.49 -32.84 -34.60
CA ARG A 113 8.92 -33.76 -33.61
C ARG A 113 7.43 -33.57 -33.49
N ASP A 114 6.71 -34.67 -33.28
CA ASP A 114 5.36 -34.65 -32.74
C ASP A 114 5.48 -34.58 -31.21
N VAL A 115 5.02 -33.47 -30.61
CA VAL A 115 5.22 -33.22 -29.17
C VAL A 115 4.24 -34.02 -28.30
N ALA A 116 3.02 -34.26 -28.80
CA ALA A 116 1.99 -35.00 -28.07
C ALA A 116 2.34 -36.49 -27.86
N THR A 117 3.15 -37.06 -28.76
CA THR A 117 3.69 -38.44 -28.69
C THR A 117 5.19 -38.53 -28.42
N GLY A 118 5.92 -37.39 -28.40
CA GLY A 118 7.37 -37.33 -28.26
C GLY A 118 8.18 -37.83 -29.48
N ARG A 119 7.52 -38.18 -30.60
CA ARG A 119 8.12 -38.88 -31.73
C ARG A 119 8.87 -37.94 -32.68
N LYS A 120 10.15 -38.22 -32.96
CA LYS A 120 10.86 -37.59 -34.10
C LYS A 120 10.30 -38.07 -35.44
N ILE A 121 10.00 -37.12 -36.31
CA ILE A 121 9.45 -37.34 -37.66
C ILE A 121 10.58 -37.42 -38.69
N PHE A 122 11.48 -36.42 -38.70
CA PHE A 122 12.78 -36.41 -39.40
C PHE A 122 13.68 -35.32 -38.81
N ASP A 123 14.91 -35.18 -39.32
CA ASP A 123 15.86 -34.13 -38.97
C ASP A 123 16.66 -33.64 -40.18
N VAL A 124 17.32 -32.49 -40.00
CA VAL A 124 18.13 -31.78 -41.00
C VAL A 124 19.42 -31.29 -40.32
N PHE A 125 20.55 -31.51 -40.97
CA PHE A 125 21.84 -30.99 -40.53
C PHE A 125 21.95 -29.49 -40.81
N VAL A 126 22.22 -28.71 -39.78
CA VAL A 126 22.26 -27.24 -39.74
C VAL A 126 23.44 -26.80 -38.89
N GLN A 127 24.66 -26.96 -39.43
CA GLN A 127 25.91 -26.51 -38.83
C GLN A 127 26.31 -25.10 -39.32
N PRO A 128 26.20 -24.03 -38.51
CA PRO A 128 26.54 -22.67 -38.93
C PRO A 128 28.01 -22.52 -39.33
N ALA A 129 28.90 -23.28 -38.70
CA ALA A 129 30.33 -23.31 -39.03
C ALA A 129 30.64 -23.86 -40.44
N ALA A 130 29.67 -24.53 -41.07
CA ALA A 130 29.73 -25.01 -42.46
C ALA A 130 28.84 -24.17 -43.40
N GLY A 131 28.30 -23.04 -42.95
CA GLY A 131 27.38 -22.19 -43.72
C GLY A 131 25.93 -22.70 -43.76
N LEU A 132 25.58 -23.72 -42.95
CA LEU A 132 24.25 -24.33 -42.90
C LEU A 132 23.49 -23.87 -41.66
N ASP A 133 22.62 -22.87 -41.80
CA ASP A 133 21.82 -22.33 -40.68
C ASP A 133 20.39 -22.89 -40.65
N TYR A 134 19.83 -23.08 -39.45
CA TYR A 134 18.38 -23.28 -39.29
C TYR A 134 17.63 -21.98 -39.63
N ALA A 135 16.64 -22.06 -40.52
CA ALA A 135 15.88 -20.90 -41.01
C ALA A 135 14.46 -20.82 -40.44
N GLY A 136 13.86 -21.94 -40.04
CA GLY A 136 12.52 -21.98 -39.45
C GLY A 136 11.75 -23.27 -39.76
N ALA A 137 10.45 -23.30 -39.45
CA ALA A 137 9.57 -24.42 -39.74
C ALA A 137 8.12 -23.98 -40.01
N ALA A 138 7.45 -24.69 -40.91
CA ALA A 138 6.04 -24.47 -41.28
C ALA A 138 5.43 -25.74 -41.88
N GLY A 139 4.16 -26.01 -41.60
CA GLY A 139 3.47 -27.21 -42.07
C GLY A 139 4.16 -28.50 -41.61
N GLN A 140 4.54 -29.34 -42.57
CA GLN A 140 5.30 -30.58 -42.34
C GLN A 140 6.79 -30.43 -42.70
N ALA A 141 7.29 -29.20 -42.81
CA ALA A 141 8.63 -28.89 -43.31
C ALA A 141 9.53 -28.19 -42.29
N LEU A 142 10.82 -28.52 -42.34
CA LEU A 142 11.91 -27.71 -41.77
C LEU A 142 12.53 -26.86 -42.88
N PHE A 143 13.08 -25.70 -42.53
CA PHE A 143 13.78 -24.82 -43.45
C PHE A 143 15.21 -24.58 -42.97
N SER A 144 16.17 -24.57 -43.90
CA SER A 144 17.56 -24.20 -43.65
C SER A 144 18.08 -23.24 -44.72
N THR A 145 19.13 -22.49 -44.43
CA THR A 145 19.88 -21.75 -45.44
C THR A 145 21.28 -22.33 -45.63
N ASP A 146 21.86 -22.17 -46.82
CA ASP A 146 23.17 -22.69 -47.20
C ASP A 146 24.00 -21.60 -47.90
N SER A 147 24.95 -21.01 -47.18
CA SER A 147 25.76 -19.89 -47.67
C SER A 147 26.77 -20.24 -48.77
N SER A 148 26.85 -21.51 -49.20
CA SER A 148 27.59 -21.90 -50.42
C SER A 148 26.75 -21.74 -51.70
N SER A 149 25.44 -21.56 -51.56
CA SER A 149 24.50 -21.33 -52.67
C SER A 149 24.53 -19.88 -53.16
N PRO A 150 24.13 -19.59 -54.42
CA PRO A 150 23.98 -18.22 -54.90
C PRO A 150 22.99 -17.41 -54.06
N ALA A 151 23.27 -16.11 -53.87
CA ALA A 151 22.39 -15.21 -53.12
C ALA A 151 20.95 -15.21 -53.67
N GLY A 152 19.97 -15.25 -52.77
CA GLY A 152 18.54 -15.40 -53.10
C GLY A 152 18.09 -16.81 -53.51
N ALA A 153 19.02 -17.72 -53.79
CA ALA A 153 18.77 -19.15 -54.06
C ALA A 153 19.24 -20.07 -52.93
N ASP A 154 19.43 -19.51 -51.74
CA ASP A 154 20.14 -20.13 -50.62
C ASP A 154 19.24 -20.65 -49.49
N LEU A 155 17.91 -20.51 -49.62
CA LEU A 155 16.91 -21.03 -48.68
C LEU A 155 16.33 -22.35 -49.20
N PHE A 156 16.24 -23.36 -48.34
CA PHE A 156 15.79 -24.70 -48.68
C PHE A 156 14.69 -25.18 -47.74
N MET A 157 13.67 -25.80 -48.34
CA MET A 157 12.60 -26.53 -47.66
C MET A 157 12.97 -28.01 -47.62
N HIS A 158 12.75 -28.65 -46.47
CA HIS A 158 13.03 -30.07 -46.26
C HIS A 158 11.76 -30.78 -45.81
N THR A 159 11.39 -31.85 -46.50
CA THR A 159 10.23 -32.69 -46.13
C THR A 159 10.58 -34.17 -46.15
N LYS A 160 9.86 -34.94 -45.32
CA LYS A 160 10.10 -36.38 -45.14
C LYS A 160 9.87 -37.16 -46.44
N GLY A 161 10.92 -37.75 -46.97
CA GLY A 161 10.89 -38.60 -48.17
C GLY A 161 11.20 -37.86 -49.47
N SER A 162 10.95 -36.55 -49.56
CA SER A 162 11.29 -35.72 -50.74
C SER A 162 12.67 -35.07 -50.65
N GLY A 163 13.23 -34.92 -49.45
CA GLY A 163 14.58 -34.38 -49.23
C GLY A 163 14.62 -32.84 -49.23
N ARG A 164 15.75 -32.29 -49.69
CA ARG A 164 16.08 -30.85 -49.73
C ARG A 164 15.67 -30.24 -51.08
N SER A 165 14.76 -29.26 -51.06
CA SER A 165 14.32 -28.51 -52.26
C SER A 165 14.53 -27.00 -52.08
N PRO A 166 14.96 -26.25 -53.11
CA PRO A 166 15.13 -24.80 -53.01
C PRO A 166 13.77 -24.09 -52.89
N VAL A 167 13.71 -23.04 -52.06
CA VAL A 167 12.58 -22.10 -52.05
C VAL A 167 12.78 -21.10 -53.19
N THR A 168 11.72 -20.83 -53.96
CA THR A 168 11.78 -20.02 -55.19
C THR A 168 10.96 -18.73 -55.06
N GLY A 169 11.24 -17.73 -55.93
CA GLY A 169 10.51 -16.46 -55.95
C GLY A 169 11.06 -15.35 -55.03
N LEU A 170 12.16 -15.59 -54.32
CA LEU A 170 12.87 -14.55 -53.56
C LEU A 170 13.73 -13.64 -54.47
N PRO A 171 13.93 -12.36 -54.11
CA PRO A 171 14.93 -11.50 -54.73
C PRO A 171 16.36 -12.05 -54.60
N ALA A 172 17.21 -11.78 -55.59
CA ALA A 172 18.62 -12.24 -55.60
C ALA A 172 19.49 -11.64 -54.48
N ASP A 173 19.05 -10.55 -53.84
CA ASP A 173 19.70 -9.92 -52.69
C ASP A 173 19.03 -10.24 -51.35
N ALA A 174 18.10 -11.20 -51.32
CA ALA A 174 17.35 -11.57 -50.13
C ALA A 174 18.27 -12.13 -49.03
N THR A 175 18.31 -11.44 -47.89
CA THR A 175 19.09 -11.79 -46.69
C THR A 175 18.15 -11.93 -45.48
N ASN A 176 18.68 -12.36 -44.32
CA ASN A 176 17.92 -12.52 -43.07
C ASN A 176 16.62 -13.36 -43.21
N ARG A 177 16.66 -14.46 -43.96
CA ARG A 177 15.51 -15.32 -44.22
C ARG A 177 15.10 -16.04 -42.94
N ARG A 178 13.88 -15.80 -42.44
CA ARG A 178 13.28 -16.52 -41.30
C ARG A 178 11.88 -16.99 -41.64
N VAL A 179 11.58 -18.27 -41.41
CA VAL A 179 10.30 -18.92 -41.75
C VAL A 179 9.52 -19.28 -40.49
N SER A 180 8.19 -19.15 -40.53
CA SER A 180 7.26 -19.54 -39.48
C SER A 180 5.92 -20.05 -40.05
N SER A 181 5.07 -20.58 -39.17
CA SER A 181 3.68 -20.89 -39.48
C SER A 181 2.92 -19.66 -40.00
N GLY A 182 2.32 -19.74 -41.18
CA GLY A 182 1.38 -18.74 -41.68
C GLY A 182 -0.05 -19.27 -41.66
N THR A 183 -0.37 -20.18 -42.59
CA THR A 183 -1.64 -20.93 -42.63
C THR A 183 -1.35 -22.40 -42.91
N ALA A 184 -2.35 -23.28 -42.80
CA ALA A 184 -2.20 -24.71 -43.13
C ALA A 184 -1.63 -25.01 -44.54
N ALA A 185 -1.69 -24.05 -45.48
CA ALA A 185 -1.11 -24.16 -46.83
C ALA A 185 0.11 -23.24 -47.08
N HIS A 186 0.44 -22.32 -46.17
CA HIS A 186 1.49 -21.31 -46.39
C HIS A 186 2.42 -21.16 -45.19
N GLY A 187 3.74 -21.21 -45.41
CA GLY A 187 4.72 -20.70 -44.47
C GLY A 187 4.85 -19.18 -44.60
N LEU A 188 4.85 -18.46 -43.49
CA LEU A 188 5.25 -17.05 -43.47
C LEU A 188 6.77 -16.97 -43.57
N ILE A 189 7.31 -16.12 -44.44
CA ILE A 189 8.72 -15.76 -44.48
C ILE A 189 8.90 -14.26 -44.22
N THR A 190 9.93 -13.93 -43.44
CA THR A 190 10.49 -12.56 -43.38
C THR A 190 11.89 -12.55 -43.97
N TYR A 191 12.24 -11.46 -44.66
CA TYR A 191 13.54 -11.28 -45.31
C TYR A 191 13.90 -9.80 -45.47
N THR A 192 15.15 -9.51 -45.80
CA THR A 192 15.67 -8.17 -46.12
C THR A 192 16.12 -8.12 -47.59
N SER A 193 15.73 -7.08 -48.34
CA SER A 193 16.12 -6.83 -49.73
C SER A 193 16.15 -5.31 -49.96
N GLY A 194 17.11 -4.80 -50.73
CA GLY A 194 17.29 -3.35 -50.96
C GLY A 194 17.51 -2.53 -49.66
N GLY A 195 17.97 -3.16 -48.59
CA GLY A 195 18.05 -2.57 -47.24
C GLY A 195 16.72 -2.42 -46.50
N ARG A 196 15.61 -2.94 -47.03
CA ARG A 196 14.25 -2.87 -46.45
C ARG A 196 13.77 -4.24 -45.99
N LYS A 197 12.91 -4.29 -44.97
CA LYS A 197 12.27 -5.54 -44.52
C LYS A 197 11.04 -5.85 -45.36
N TYR A 198 10.82 -7.15 -45.59
CA TYR A 198 9.65 -7.68 -46.29
C TYR A 198 9.09 -8.90 -45.55
N TRP A 199 7.81 -9.14 -45.77
CA TRP A 199 7.17 -10.43 -45.53
C TRP A 199 6.80 -11.08 -46.87
N GLY A 200 6.66 -12.41 -46.86
CA GLY A 200 6.11 -13.17 -47.96
C GLY A 200 5.46 -14.47 -47.50
N LEU A 201 4.76 -15.14 -48.39
CA LEU A 201 4.11 -16.43 -48.14
C LEU A 201 4.68 -17.49 -49.06
N ILE A 202 5.31 -18.52 -48.49
CA ILE A 202 5.77 -19.72 -49.18
C ILE A 202 4.59 -20.69 -49.28
N ASP A 203 4.13 -21.01 -50.48
CA ASP A 203 3.23 -22.14 -50.73
C ASP A 203 3.94 -23.44 -50.35
N LEU A 204 3.37 -24.20 -49.42
CA LEU A 204 4.02 -25.37 -48.82
C LEU A 204 3.99 -26.63 -49.70
N ALA A 205 3.20 -26.63 -50.78
CA ALA A 205 3.15 -27.74 -51.74
C ALA A 205 4.21 -27.60 -52.85
N THR A 206 4.57 -26.37 -53.22
CA THR A 206 5.46 -26.04 -54.33
C THR A 206 6.82 -25.47 -53.90
N GLY A 207 6.93 -24.90 -52.70
CA GLY A 207 8.11 -24.17 -52.24
C GLY A 207 8.29 -22.81 -52.91
N ALA A 208 7.26 -22.27 -53.57
CA ALA A 208 7.32 -20.94 -54.19
C ALA A 208 6.80 -19.84 -53.25
N VAL A 209 7.46 -18.69 -53.22
CA VAL A 209 6.93 -17.46 -52.60
C VAL A 209 5.87 -16.87 -53.53
N THR A 210 4.59 -16.94 -53.13
CA THR A 210 3.44 -16.60 -53.97
C THR A 210 2.85 -15.22 -53.69
N GLU A 211 3.08 -14.66 -52.50
CA GLU A 211 2.67 -13.31 -52.12
C GLU A 211 3.79 -12.63 -51.32
N THR A 212 4.01 -11.32 -51.53
CA THR A 212 4.97 -10.50 -50.76
C THR A 212 4.41 -9.13 -50.41
N GLY A 213 4.93 -8.55 -49.32
CA GLY A 213 4.62 -7.19 -48.88
C GLY A 213 5.81 -6.52 -48.20
N LEU A 214 5.92 -5.20 -48.39
CA LEU A 214 6.85 -4.34 -47.68
C LEU A 214 6.43 -4.23 -46.20
N ARG A 215 7.41 -4.18 -45.30
CA ARG A 215 7.24 -3.96 -43.86
C ARG A 215 8.12 -2.77 -43.44
N ASP A 216 7.58 -1.56 -43.44
CA ASP A 216 8.36 -0.32 -43.30
C ASP A 216 8.66 0.00 -41.82
N GLU A 217 9.59 -0.76 -41.23
CA GLU A 217 9.94 -0.70 -39.81
C GLU A 217 11.29 -0.05 -39.53
N PRO A 218 11.33 1.14 -38.91
CA PRO A 218 12.56 1.75 -38.45
C PRO A 218 13.02 1.26 -37.06
N THR A 219 12.11 0.85 -36.14
CA THR A 219 12.42 0.81 -34.68
C THR A 219 11.59 -0.16 -33.81
N GLY A 220 11.21 -1.37 -34.25
CA GLY A 220 10.49 -2.33 -33.39
C GLY A 220 10.43 -3.77 -33.90
N ASN A 221 9.89 -4.68 -33.08
CA ASN A 221 9.59 -6.06 -33.47
C ASN A 221 8.09 -6.19 -33.77
N GLY A 222 7.68 -5.84 -34.99
CA GLY A 222 6.30 -6.06 -35.44
C GLY A 222 5.99 -7.55 -35.52
N ASP A 223 4.86 -7.92 -34.95
CA ASP A 223 4.22 -9.20 -35.19
C ASP A 223 3.60 -9.23 -36.61
N ILE A 224 3.32 -10.42 -37.14
CA ILE A 224 2.63 -10.61 -38.43
C ILE A 224 1.58 -11.73 -38.29
N ALA A 225 0.31 -11.33 -38.39
CA ALA A 225 -0.78 -12.28 -38.55
C ALA A 225 -1.01 -12.61 -40.03
N VAL A 226 -1.25 -13.90 -40.32
CA VAL A 226 -1.65 -14.38 -41.65
C VAL A 226 -2.94 -15.17 -41.51
N SER A 227 -3.93 -14.88 -42.35
CA SER A 227 -5.14 -15.67 -42.47
C SER A 227 -5.36 -16.12 -43.92
N ARG A 228 -6.50 -16.77 -44.17
CA ARG A 228 -6.94 -17.11 -45.53
C ARG A 228 -7.04 -15.85 -46.40
N ASP A 229 -7.64 -14.78 -45.87
CA ASP A 229 -8.12 -13.64 -46.65
C ASP A 229 -7.32 -12.35 -46.39
N TYR A 230 -6.56 -12.29 -45.29
CA TYR A 230 -5.81 -11.11 -44.84
C TYR A 230 -4.35 -11.43 -44.43
N VAL A 231 -3.47 -10.44 -44.55
CA VAL A 231 -2.17 -10.37 -43.85
C VAL A 231 -2.11 -9.05 -43.07
N ALA A 232 -1.75 -9.09 -41.79
CA ALA A 232 -1.64 -7.91 -40.95
C ALA A 232 -0.26 -7.81 -40.28
N TRP A 233 0.30 -6.60 -40.19
CA TRP A 233 1.58 -6.34 -39.52
C TRP A 233 1.59 -4.96 -38.87
N VAL A 234 2.44 -4.77 -37.85
CA VAL A 234 2.65 -3.46 -37.21
C VAL A 234 3.76 -2.68 -37.92
N GLU A 235 3.59 -1.37 -38.06
CA GLU A 235 4.65 -0.45 -38.46
C GLU A 235 4.80 0.67 -37.42
N TYR A 236 6.02 0.85 -36.90
CA TYR A 236 6.33 1.75 -35.79
C TYR A 236 6.87 3.10 -36.26
N GLY A 237 6.44 4.19 -35.61
CA GLY A 237 7.03 5.51 -35.80
C GLY A 237 6.40 6.56 -34.88
N THR A 238 7.15 7.60 -34.53
CA THR A 238 6.76 8.60 -33.52
C THR A 238 5.39 9.25 -33.74
N GLU A 239 4.97 9.42 -35.00
CA GLU A 239 3.64 9.89 -35.39
C GLU A 239 2.82 8.85 -36.17
N ARG A 240 3.36 7.63 -36.35
CA ARG A 240 2.93 6.68 -37.39
C ARG A 240 2.66 5.25 -36.91
N THR A 241 2.82 4.93 -35.62
CA THR A 241 2.48 3.61 -35.09
C THR A 241 1.06 3.20 -35.49
N GLY A 242 0.94 2.07 -36.19
CA GLY A 242 -0.29 1.65 -36.83
C GLY A 242 -0.21 0.22 -37.35
N ILE A 243 -1.37 -0.40 -37.50
CA ILE A 243 -1.49 -1.75 -38.07
C ILE A 243 -1.81 -1.62 -39.56
N MET A 244 -1.00 -2.24 -40.38
CA MET A 244 -1.28 -2.44 -41.80
C MET A 244 -2.05 -3.73 -41.97
N VAL A 245 -3.12 -3.72 -42.77
CA VAL A 245 -3.91 -4.92 -43.10
C VAL A 245 -4.13 -4.98 -44.60
N ARG A 246 -3.60 -6.03 -45.24
CA ARG A 246 -3.73 -6.30 -46.67
C ARG A 246 -4.74 -7.39 -46.94
N THR A 247 -5.71 -7.09 -47.80
CA THR A 247 -6.66 -8.08 -48.34
C THR A 247 -5.96 -8.89 -49.43
N ARG A 248 -5.74 -10.18 -49.20
CA ARG A 248 -4.96 -11.06 -50.09
C ARG A 248 -5.59 -11.19 -51.48
N ALA A 249 -6.92 -11.29 -51.53
CA ALA A 249 -7.68 -11.43 -52.78
C ALA A 249 -7.64 -10.20 -53.71
N THR A 250 -7.24 -9.02 -53.22
CA THR A 250 -7.22 -7.77 -54.03
C THR A 250 -5.88 -7.04 -54.01
N GLY A 251 -4.96 -7.41 -53.13
CA GLY A 251 -3.71 -6.68 -52.84
C GLY A 251 -3.92 -5.33 -52.13
N GLY A 252 -5.17 -4.88 -51.95
CA GLY A 252 -5.51 -3.61 -51.30
C GLY A 252 -5.10 -3.63 -49.84
N THR A 253 -4.40 -2.58 -49.39
CA THR A 253 -3.87 -2.49 -48.03
C THR A 253 -4.42 -1.24 -47.32
N GLN A 254 -5.04 -1.42 -46.15
CA GLN A 254 -5.53 -0.35 -45.28
C GLN A 254 -4.58 -0.13 -44.08
N ARG A 255 -4.55 1.10 -43.54
CA ARG A 255 -3.82 1.44 -42.30
C ARG A 255 -4.80 1.80 -41.18
N ILE A 256 -4.76 1.03 -40.11
CA ILE A 256 -5.46 1.31 -38.86
C ILE A 256 -4.50 2.12 -37.97
N LYS A 257 -4.83 3.38 -37.73
CA LYS A 257 -4.05 4.25 -36.82
C LYS A 257 -4.30 3.82 -35.38
N LEU A 258 -3.23 3.63 -34.62
CA LEU A 258 -3.28 3.40 -33.18
C LEU A 258 -3.14 4.72 -32.39
N PRO A 259 -3.48 4.75 -31.09
CA PRO A 259 -3.10 5.82 -30.18
C PRO A 259 -1.59 6.08 -30.18
N ALA A 260 -1.18 7.27 -29.75
CA ALA A 260 0.24 7.55 -29.51
C ALA A 260 0.74 6.68 -28.34
N SER A 261 1.75 5.85 -28.60
CA SER A 261 2.32 4.92 -27.62
C SER A 261 3.82 4.74 -27.83
N THR A 262 4.53 4.47 -26.75
CA THR A 262 5.96 4.08 -26.74
C THR A 262 6.20 2.61 -27.07
N ALA A 263 5.15 1.78 -27.07
CA ALA A 263 5.18 0.33 -27.26
C ALA A 263 5.90 -0.11 -28.54
N ARG A 264 6.65 -1.23 -28.45
CA ARG A 264 7.55 -1.74 -29.51
C ARG A 264 7.34 -3.19 -29.92
N ASP A 265 6.51 -3.91 -29.18
CA ASP A 265 6.17 -5.32 -29.35
C ASP A 265 4.65 -5.53 -29.34
N ILE A 266 3.89 -4.58 -29.93
CA ILE A 266 2.44 -4.67 -30.15
C ILE A 266 2.16 -5.93 -30.97
N GLN A 267 1.30 -6.81 -30.44
CA GLN A 267 0.92 -8.05 -31.11
C GLN A 267 -0.29 -7.85 -32.01
N VAL A 268 -0.37 -8.66 -33.08
CA VAL A 268 -1.51 -8.65 -34.00
C VAL A 268 -1.97 -10.07 -34.31
N GLY A 269 -3.28 -10.26 -34.29
CA GLY A 269 -3.97 -11.49 -34.69
C GLY A 269 -5.03 -11.20 -35.75
N LEU A 270 -5.55 -12.25 -36.39
CA LEU A 270 -6.66 -12.17 -37.33
C LEU A 270 -7.69 -13.23 -36.96
N GLN A 271 -8.97 -12.84 -36.84
CA GLN A 271 -10.07 -13.73 -36.50
C GLN A 271 -11.27 -13.41 -37.39
N GLY A 272 -11.42 -14.13 -38.50
CA GLY A 272 -12.39 -13.82 -39.55
C GLY A 272 -12.11 -12.44 -40.18
N ASP A 273 -13.15 -11.61 -40.27
CA ASP A 273 -13.08 -10.22 -40.76
C ASP A 273 -12.51 -9.21 -39.75
N HIS A 274 -11.92 -9.67 -38.65
CA HIS A 274 -11.40 -8.81 -37.58
C HIS A 274 -9.88 -8.91 -37.46
N VAL A 275 -9.22 -7.76 -37.24
CA VAL A 275 -7.86 -7.73 -36.69
C VAL A 275 -7.94 -7.60 -35.18
N VAL A 276 -7.15 -8.39 -34.47
CA VAL A 276 -7.04 -8.37 -33.00
C VAL A 276 -5.69 -7.77 -32.65
N HIS A 277 -5.61 -6.92 -31.63
CA HIS A 277 -4.37 -6.25 -31.25
C HIS A 277 -4.34 -5.83 -29.78
N GLY A 278 -3.13 -5.65 -29.25
CA GLY A 278 -2.89 -5.10 -27.92
C GLY A 278 -1.40 -5.01 -27.59
N ASP A 279 -1.09 -4.41 -26.45
CA ASP A 279 0.24 -4.24 -25.88
C ASP A 279 0.50 -5.25 -24.75
N PRO A 280 1.46 -6.18 -24.91
CA PRO A 280 1.77 -7.20 -23.90
C PRO A 280 2.24 -6.70 -22.52
N GLY A 281 2.50 -5.40 -22.35
CA GLY A 281 2.95 -4.80 -21.08
C GLY A 281 1.85 -4.61 -20.02
N GLY A 282 0.57 -4.77 -20.38
CA GLY A 282 -0.57 -4.24 -19.62
C GLY A 282 -0.61 -4.55 -18.12
N LEU A 283 -0.43 -5.81 -17.72
CA LEU A 283 -0.49 -6.18 -16.29
C LEU A 283 0.63 -5.53 -15.44
N THR A 284 1.80 -5.29 -16.04
CA THR A 284 3.02 -4.82 -15.38
C THR A 284 3.32 -3.33 -15.52
N ASP A 285 2.74 -2.64 -16.52
CA ASP A 285 3.05 -1.24 -16.78
C ASP A 285 2.68 -0.29 -15.63
N ALA A 286 3.43 0.79 -15.47
CA ALA A 286 3.27 1.75 -14.37
C ALA A 286 2.23 2.87 -14.62
N TYR A 287 1.56 2.86 -15.78
CA TYR A 287 0.65 3.91 -16.28
C TYR A 287 -0.44 3.32 -17.18
N GLU A 288 -1.62 3.96 -17.20
CA GLU A 288 -2.78 3.55 -17.99
C GLU A 288 -2.52 3.69 -19.51
N SER A 289 -2.89 2.69 -20.32
CA SER A 289 -2.79 2.74 -21.79
C SER A 289 -4.03 2.15 -22.46
N THR A 290 -4.54 2.85 -23.49
CA THR A 290 -5.66 2.38 -24.32
C THR A 290 -5.27 1.24 -25.29
N LEU A 291 -4.02 0.79 -25.25
CA LEU A 291 -3.56 -0.41 -25.97
C LEU A 291 -3.41 -1.64 -25.06
N HIS A 292 -3.57 -1.52 -23.74
CA HIS A 292 -3.51 -2.69 -22.84
C HIS A 292 -4.65 -3.68 -23.12
N ASP A 293 -5.87 -3.17 -23.33
CA ASP A 293 -7.04 -3.94 -23.74
C ASP A 293 -6.79 -4.76 -25.01
N LEU A 294 -6.90 -6.09 -24.93
CA LEU A 294 -6.90 -6.91 -26.13
C LEU A 294 -8.16 -6.59 -26.94
N THR A 295 -7.99 -5.98 -28.10
CA THR A 295 -9.09 -5.35 -28.85
C THR A 295 -9.22 -5.98 -30.22
N ALA A 296 -10.39 -6.56 -30.50
CA ALA A 296 -10.81 -6.91 -31.85
C ALA A 296 -11.34 -5.66 -32.58
N ARG A 297 -11.03 -5.53 -33.87
CA ARG A 297 -11.55 -4.47 -34.73
C ARG A 297 -12.02 -5.03 -36.07
N ASP A 298 -13.27 -4.76 -36.40
CA ASP A 298 -13.89 -5.11 -37.68
C ASP A 298 -13.22 -4.33 -38.84
N LEU A 299 -12.75 -5.06 -39.85
CA LEU A 299 -12.03 -4.52 -41.01
C LEU A 299 -12.92 -3.85 -42.07
N LYS A 300 -14.24 -3.94 -41.93
CA LYS A 300 -15.29 -3.43 -42.83
C LYS A 300 -16.06 -2.26 -42.19
N THR A 301 -16.49 -2.40 -40.95
CA THR A 301 -17.24 -1.34 -40.23
C THR A 301 -16.34 -0.44 -39.38
N GLY A 302 -15.15 -0.93 -38.99
CA GLY A 302 -14.24 -0.21 -38.11
C GLY A 302 -14.64 -0.20 -36.62
N VAL A 303 -15.72 -0.89 -36.25
CA VAL A 303 -16.17 -1.10 -34.85
C VAL A 303 -15.09 -1.88 -34.08
N ALA A 304 -14.95 -1.58 -32.79
CA ALA A 304 -13.98 -2.21 -31.90
C ALA A 304 -14.66 -2.85 -30.67
N THR A 305 -14.20 -4.04 -30.31
CA THR A 305 -14.73 -4.88 -29.23
C THR A 305 -13.58 -5.31 -28.32
N LYS A 306 -13.69 -5.00 -27.01
CA LYS A 306 -12.75 -5.47 -25.99
C LYS A 306 -12.92 -6.97 -25.75
N LEU A 307 -11.81 -7.70 -25.73
CA LEU A 307 -11.74 -9.14 -25.47
C LEU A 307 -11.18 -9.46 -24.09
N LEU A 308 -10.10 -8.78 -23.68
CA LEU A 308 -9.43 -8.93 -22.38
C LEU A 308 -9.06 -7.58 -21.79
N ASP A 309 -8.88 -7.50 -20.47
CA ASP A 309 -8.34 -6.32 -19.79
C ASP A 309 -6.83 -6.16 -20.00
N HIS A 310 -6.12 -7.25 -20.27
CA HIS A 310 -4.77 -7.23 -20.85
C HIS A 310 -4.44 -8.54 -21.59
N LEU A 311 -3.35 -8.51 -22.36
CA LEU A 311 -2.63 -9.71 -22.79
C LEU A 311 -1.17 -9.70 -22.32
N THR A 312 -0.56 -10.88 -22.33
CA THR A 312 0.89 -11.10 -22.18
C THR A 312 1.48 -11.77 -23.43
N SER A 313 0.66 -12.49 -24.21
CA SER A 313 1.04 -13.10 -25.49
C SER A 313 -0.17 -13.67 -26.22
N ALA A 314 -0.17 -13.65 -27.55
CA ALA A 314 -1.14 -14.32 -28.40
C ALA A 314 -0.46 -15.29 -29.39
N ALA A 315 -1.20 -16.30 -29.85
CA ALA A 315 -0.76 -17.24 -30.88
C ALA A 315 -1.96 -17.88 -31.60
N VAL A 316 -1.75 -18.28 -32.86
CA VAL A 316 -2.77 -18.93 -33.69
C VAL A 316 -2.56 -20.45 -33.72
N SER A 317 -3.66 -21.21 -33.69
CA SER A 317 -3.67 -22.68 -33.76
C SER A 317 -3.65 -23.22 -35.20
N PRO A 318 -3.39 -24.52 -35.41
CA PRO A 318 -3.37 -25.13 -36.76
C PRO A 318 -4.68 -24.98 -37.56
N ASP A 319 -5.82 -24.88 -36.87
CA ASP A 319 -7.16 -24.62 -37.44
C ASP A 319 -7.46 -23.12 -37.67
N GLY A 320 -6.54 -22.23 -37.34
CA GLY A 320 -6.65 -20.79 -37.60
C GLY A 320 -7.40 -20.00 -36.52
N VAL A 321 -7.61 -20.57 -35.33
CA VAL A 321 -8.24 -19.88 -34.19
C VAL A 321 -7.17 -19.17 -33.36
N LEU A 322 -7.43 -17.92 -33.00
CA LEU A 322 -6.55 -17.13 -32.14
C LEU A 322 -6.75 -17.52 -30.66
N TYR A 323 -5.65 -17.63 -29.92
CA TYR A 323 -5.63 -17.75 -28.46
C TYR A 323 -4.76 -16.64 -27.88
N ALA A 324 -5.08 -16.20 -26.67
CA ALA A 324 -4.31 -15.20 -25.93
C ALA A 324 -4.11 -15.63 -24.46
N ARG A 325 -2.87 -15.61 -23.98
CA ARG A 325 -2.57 -15.57 -22.53
C ARG A 325 -2.72 -14.11 -22.09
N GLY A 326 -3.59 -13.89 -21.10
CA GLY A 326 -3.90 -12.59 -20.54
C GLY A 326 -4.91 -12.74 -19.41
N GLY A 327 -5.66 -11.69 -19.12
CA GLY A 327 -6.61 -11.71 -18.02
C GLY A 327 -7.83 -10.83 -18.20
N THR A 328 -8.89 -11.17 -17.47
CA THR A 328 -10.05 -10.30 -17.25
C THR A 328 -10.27 -10.09 -15.75
N VAL A 329 -10.79 -8.93 -15.38
CA VAL A 329 -11.19 -8.61 -14.00
C VAL A 329 -12.25 -9.59 -13.45
N ALA A 330 -13.01 -10.25 -14.34
CA ALA A 330 -14.09 -11.17 -13.99
C ALA A 330 -13.67 -12.65 -13.87
N GLU A 331 -12.84 -13.16 -14.79
CA GLU A 331 -12.45 -14.58 -14.84
C GLU A 331 -11.01 -14.83 -14.35
N GLY A 332 -10.19 -13.79 -14.22
CA GLY A 332 -8.79 -13.88 -13.79
C GLY A 332 -7.79 -14.20 -14.90
N GLU A 333 -6.62 -14.68 -14.51
CA GLU A 333 -5.48 -14.95 -15.40
C GLU A 333 -5.55 -16.34 -16.04
N GLY A 334 -5.49 -16.38 -17.38
CA GLY A 334 -5.53 -17.63 -18.12
C GLY A 334 -5.14 -17.53 -19.58
N VAL A 335 -5.30 -18.65 -20.28
CA VAL A 335 -5.34 -18.73 -21.75
C VAL A 335 -6.79 -18.69 -22.19
N TYR A 336 -7.11 -17.72 -23.03
CA TYR A 336 -8.41 -17.47 -23.62
C TYR A 336 -8.41 -17.89 -25.09
N ARG A 337 -9.46 -18.57 -25.51
CA ARG A 337 -9.74 -18.88 -26.91
C ARG A 337 -10.62 -17.78 -27.50
N ILE A 338 -10.25 -17.23 -28.66
CA ILE A 338 -10.99 -16.15 -29.31
C ILE A 338 -11.84 -16.72 -30.45
N THR A 339 -13.16 -16.59 -30.34
CA THR A 339 -14.13 -17.15 -31.31
C THR A 339 -15.17 -16.14 -31.73
N ALA A 340 -15.72 -16.29 -32.93
CA ALA A 340 -16.91 -15.53 -33.33
C ALA A 340 -18.15 -16.02 -32.55
N ASP A 341 -19.02 -15.08 -32.17
CA ASP A 341 -20.39 -15.34 -31.72
C ASP A 341 -21.33 -15.64 -32.91
N ALA A 342 -22.64 -15.66 -32.66
CA ALA A 342 -23.66 -15.93 -33.68
C ALA A 342 -23.78 -14.83 -34.75
N ASP A 343 -23.38 -13.59 -34.43
CA ASP A 343 -23.43 -12.43 -35.34
C ASP A 343 -22.09 -12.20 -36.05
N GLY A 344 -21.04 -12.92 -35.66
CA GLY A 344 -19.69 -12.86 -36.23
C GLY A 344 -18.67 -12.08 -35.41
N THR A 345 -19.06 -11.54 -34.25
CA THR A 345 -18.20 -10.70 -33.39
C THR A 345 -17.23 -11.58 -32.59
N PRO A 346 -15.93 -11.26 -32.53
CA PRO A 346 -15.00 -11.95 -31.65
C PRO A 346 -15.37 -11.81 -30.18
N THR A 347 -15.30 -12.93 -29.48
CA THR A 347 -15.52 -13.12 -28.04
C THR A 347 -14.36 -13.92 -27.47
N ALA A 348 -14.04 -13.72 -26.19
CA ALA A 348 -13.03 -14.48 -25.47
C ALA A 348 -13.69 -15.43 -24.47
N ALA A 349 -13.16 -16.65 -24.36
CA ALA A 349 -13.56 -17.60 -23.31
C ALA A 349 -12.32 -18.27 -22.73
N MET A 350 -12.18 -18.28 -21.39
CA MET A 350 -11.04 -18.96 -20.75
C MET A 350 -11.11 -20.47 -20.99
N VAL A 351 -10.01 -21.05 -21.47
CA VAL A 351 -9.85 -22.50 -21.71
C VAL A 351 -8.83 -23.14 -20.77
N ALA A 352 -7.89 -22.37 -20.22
CA ALA A 352 -7.00 -22.79 -19.14
C ALA A 352 -6.73 -21.62 -18.19
N SER A 353 -6.63 -21.88 -16.88
CA SER A 353 -6.45 -20.87 -15.82
C SER A 353 -5.14 -21.08 -15.06
N THR A 354 -4.52 -19.99 -14.63
CA THR A 354 -3.40 -20.02 -13.67
C THR A 354 -3.87 -19.98 -12.21
N GLY A 355 -5.14 -19.62 -11.96
CA GLY A 355 -5.67 -19.34 -10.64
C GLY A 355 -5.31 -17.97 -10.07
N GLU A 356 -4.51 -17.16 -10.77
CA GLU A 356 -4.14 -15.80 -10.36
C GLU A 356 -5.26 -14.79 -10.69
N PRO A 357 -5.52 -13.76 -9.85
CA PRO A 357 -6.46 -12.69 -10.18
C PRO A 357 -5.80 -11.58 -11.00
N THR A 358 -6.48 -11.12 -12.05
CA THR A 358 -6.10 -9.90 -12.80
C THR A 358 -6.26 -8.63 -11.94
N SER A 359 -7.24 -8.64 -11.03
CA SER A 359 -7.47 -7.60 -10.03
C SER A 359 -6.37 -7.55 -8.97
N LEU A 360 -6.05 -6.34 -8.51
CA LEU A 360 -5.11 -6.13 -7.40
C LEU A 360 -5.66 -6.73 -6.09
N ALA A 361 -4.84 -7.52 -5.39
CA ALA A 361 -5.19 -8.19 -4.14
C ALA A 361 -4.24 -7.76 -3.00
N LEU A 362 -4.65 -8.03 -1.76
CA LEU A 362 -3.80 -7.94 -0.56
C LEU A 362 -3.35 -9.36 -0.19
N ASP A 363 -2.11 -9.69 -0.52
CA ASP A 363 -1.53 -11.02 -0.28
C ASP A 363 -1.19 -11.22 1.21
N GLY A 364 -0.96 -10.12 1.92
CA GLY A 364 -0.77 -10.12 3.38
C GLY A 364 -0.35 -8.76 3.93
N HIS A 365 -0.28 -8.67 5.26
CA HIS A 365 0.22 -7.49 5.96
C HIS A 365 1.06 -7.89 7.17
N ASN A 366 1.97 -7.01 7.57
CA ASN A 366 2.63 -7.02 8.86
C ASN A 366 2.24 -5.73 9.59
N VAL A 367 1.16 -5.82 10.36
CA VAL A 367 0.72 -4.78 11.29
C VAL A 367 0.64 -5.47 12.66
N PRO A 368 1.42 -5.05 13.68
CA PRO A 368 1.38 -5.68 14.99
C PRO A 368 -0.01 -5.58 15.63
N GLU A 369 -0.45 -6.63 16.33
CA GLU A 369 -1.71 -6.59 17.10
C GLU A 369 -1.64 -5.54 18.21
N VAL A 370 -0.46 -5.38 18.83
CA VAL A 370 -0.17 -4.37 19.86
C VAL A 370 1.14 -3.66 19.52
N ILE A 371 1.12 -2.33 19.53
CA ILE A 371 2.26 -1.42 19.34
C ILE A 371 2.57 -0.77 20.69
N HIS A 372 3.83 -0.86 21.14
CA HIS A 372 4.28 -0.33 22.43
C HIS A 372 5.20 0.88 22.20
N LEU A 373 4.62 2.07 22.00
CA LEU A 373 5.39 3.22 21.50
C LEU A 373 6.59 3.56 22.39
N ASP A 374 6.46 3.58 23.71
CA ASP A 374 7.57 3.91 24.63
C ASP A 374 8.73 2.90 24.55
N ARG A 375 8.43 1.62 24.36
CA ARG A 375 9.44 0.56 24.20
C ARG A 375 10.11 0.63 22.83
N ASP A 376 9.33 0.98 21.81
CA ASP A 376 9.72 0.92 20.39
C ASP A 376 10.22 2.29 19.87
N GLY A 377 10.58 3.21 20.78
CA GLY A 377 11.23 4.50 20.47
C GLY A 377 10.30 5.54 19.83
N GLY A 378 9.02 5.52 20.22
CA GLY A 378 7.95 6.35 19.69
C GLY A 378 7.45 5.93 18.30
N ARG A 379 7.86 4.75 17.78
CA ARG A 379 7.72 4.42 16.35
C ARG A 379 7.16 3.02 16.11
N ALA A 380 6.58 2.83 14.93
CA ALA A 380 6.16 1.52 14.44
C ALA A 380 6.34 1.38 12.93
N ARG A 381 6.83 0.22 12.49
CA ARG A 381 6.93 -0.15 11.07
C ARG A 381 5.74 -1.03 10.68
N LEU A 382 4.82 -0.49 9.90
CA LEU A 382 3.68 -1.20 9.32
C LEU A 382 3.98 -1.55 7.86
N ARG A 383 3.53 -2.71 7.37
CA ARG A 383 3.70 -3.11 5.97
C ARG A 383 2.48 -3.82 5.40
N TRP A 384 2.18 -3.57 4.14
CA TRP A 384 1.22 -4.32 3.33
C TRP A 384 1.94 -4.89 2.10
N THR A 385 1.53 -6.07 1.65
CA THR A 385 2.06 -6.73 0.44
C THR A 385 0.89 -6.97 -0.51
N LEU A 386 0.94 -6.37 -1.69
CA LEU A 386 -0.10 -6.47 -2.71
C LEU A 386 0.31 -7.42 -3.82
N SER A 387 -0.64 -7.96 -4.60
CA SER A 387 -0.31 -8.85 -5.72
C SER A 387 0.46 -8.19 -6.87
N ARG A 388 0.52 -6.85 -6.91
CA ARG A 388 1.32 -6.05 -7.86
C ARG A 388 1.94 -4.82 -7.18
N ASP A 389 3.07 -4.37 -7.71
CA ASP A 389 3.83 -3.17 -7.31
C ASP A 389 3.36 -1.88 -8.01
N ASN A 390 2.74 -2.01 -9.19
CA ASN A 390 2.18 -0.92 -9.99
C ASN A 390 0.87 -0.31 -9.42
N ALA A 391 0.83 -0.05 -8.11
CA ALA A 391 -0.32 0.50 -7.39
C ALA A 391 -0.01 1.85 -6.72
N GLU A 392 -1.02 2.71 -6.61
CA GLU A 392 -1.03 3.90 -5.74
C GLU A 392 -1.77 3.52 -4.45
N LEU A 393 -1.08 3.55 -3.31
CA LEU A 393 -1.59 3.09 -2.02
C LEU A 393 -1.81 4.25 -1.06
N TRP A 394 -3.05 4.45 -0.62
CA TRP A 394 -3.40 5.29 0.52
C TRP A 394 -3.53 4.43 1.77
N VAL A 395 -2.94 4.87 2.88
CA VAL A 395 -3.04 4.26 4.21
C VAL A 395 -3.66 5.29 5.16
N THR A 396 -4.60 4.86 5.99
CA THR A 396 -5.14 5.64 7.12
C THR A 396 -5.06 4.81 8.40
N LEU A 397 -4.49 5.37 9.46
CA LEU A 397 -4.54 4.82 10.81
C LEU A 397 -5.47 5.71 11.65
N ARG A 398 -6.43 5.13 12.37
CA ARG A 398 -7.47 5.89 13.08
C ARG A 398 -7.72 5.34 14.48
N HIS A 399 -7.68 6.20 15.49
CA HIS A 399 -8.07 5.83 16.85
C HIS A 399 -9.60 5.73 16.97
N LYS A 400 -10.13 4.61 17.47
CA LYS A 400 -11.58 4.37 17.56
C LYS A 400 -12.30 5.24 18.60
N ARG A 401 -11.65 5.67 19.69
CA ARG A 401 -12.29 6.47 20.76
C ARG A 401 -12.44 7.94 20.37
N SER A 402 -11.37 8.56 19.85
CA SER A 402 -11.34 10.00 19.54
C SER A 402 -11.57 10.33 18.07
N GLY A 403 -11.42 9.37 17.15
CA GLY A 403 -11.50 9.61 15.71
C GLY A 403 -10.25 10.24 15.07
N LYS A 404 -9.30 10.71 15.90
CA LYS A 404 -7.96 11.20 15.50
C LYS A 404 -7.26 10.20 14.58
N LEU A 405 -6.49 10.71 13.61
CA LEU A 405 -5.95 9.89 12.53
C LEU A 405 -4.60 10.37 11.99
N THR A 406 -3.85 9.48 11.35
CA THR A 406 -2.72 9.84 10.47
C THR A 406 -2.89 9.14 9.11
N GLN A 407 -2.27 9.68 8.06
CA GLN A 407 -2.39 9.16 6.69
C GLN A 407 -1.05 9.20 5.94
N ALA A 408 -0.84 8.22 5.06
CA ALA A 408 0.30 8.15 4.15
C ALA A 408 -0.16 7.78 2.73
N VAL A 409 0.60 8.20 1.72
CA VAL A 409 0.33 7.90 0.30
C VAL A 409 1.62 7.45 -0.37
N PHE A 410 1.56 6.33 -1.10
CA PHE A 410 2.71 5.71 -1.77
C PHE A 410 2.44 5.57 -3.28
N TYR A 411 3.28 6.19 -4.10
CA TYR A 411 3.11 6.28 -5.55
C TYR A 411 3.83 5.14 -6.29
N GLY A 412 3.50 3.90 -5.97
CA GLY A 412 4.25 2.70 -6.39
C GLY A 412 5.39 2.35 -5.43
N SER A 413 6.06 1.24 -5.71
CA SER A 413 7.18 0.69 -4.94
C SER A 413 8.12 -0.10 -5.87
N GLU A 414 9.36 -0.35 -5.46
CA GLU A 414 10.29 -1.26 -6.16
C GLU A 414 9.97 -2.76 -5.92
N SER A 415 8.88 -3.04 -5.19
CA SER A 415 8.39 -4.39 -4.92
C SER A 415 6.91 -4.36 -4.59
N THR A 416 6.28 -5.54 -4.51
CA THR A 416 4.91 -5.73 -3.99
C THR A 416 4.70 -5.23 -2.56
N GLY A 417 5.76 -4.91 -1.81
CA GLY A 417 5.71 -4.41 -0.44
C GLY A 417 5.65 -2.88 -0.34
N PHE A 418 4.70 -2.39 0.45
CA PHE A 418 4.53 -0.98 0.81
C PHE A 418 4.69 -0.83 2.33
N THR A 419 5.57 0.07 2.80
CA THR A 419 5.96 0.18 4.21
C THR A 419 5.72 1.59 4.73
N PHE A 420 5.02 1.71 5.85
CA PHE A 420 4.81 2.96 6.59
C PHE A 420 5.60 2.91 7.89
N ASP A 421 6.65 3.73 7.98
CA ASP A 421 7.37 4.02 9.22
C ASP A 421 6.64 5.15 9.96
N TRP A 422 5.67 4.75 10.79
CA TRP A 422 4.85 5.67 11.58
C TRP A 422 5.62 6.19 12.80
N LEU A 423 5.49 7.49 13.10
CA LEU A 423 6.23 8.18 14.17
C LEU A 423 5.42 8.33 15.46
N GLY A 424 4.40 7.48 15.67
CA GLY A 424 3.53 7.55 16.85
C GLY A 424 2.60 8.76 16.83
N ASP A 425 2.43 9.40 15.68
CA ASP A 425 1.77 10.68 15.51
C ASP A 425 0.30 10.58 15.04
N VAL A 426 -0.49 11.63 15.29
CA VAL A 426 -1.80 11.84 14.69
C VAL A 426 -2.01 13.32 14.31
N ASP A 427 -3.11 13.58 13.61
CA ASP A 427 -3.64 14.90 13.24
C ASP A 427 -2.58 15.75 12.50
N HIS A 428 -2.07 15.17 11.39
CA HIS A 428 -1.02 15.72 10.54
C HIS A 428 0.31 15.98 11.27
N ALA A 429 0.71 15.04 12.13
CA ALA A 429 1.91 15.11 12.96
C ALA A 429 1.95 16.33 13.89
N THR A 430 0.81 16.63 14.56
CA THR A 430 0.67 17.74 15.52
C THR A 430 0.25 17.32 16.93
N ALA A 431 0.06 16.01 17.18
CA ALA A 431 -0.19 15.44 18.50
C ALA A 431 0.23 13.97 18.56
N ASP A 432 0.51 13.46 19.77
CA ASP A 432 0.81 12.06 20.02
C ASP A 432 -0.42 11.15 19.91
N ALA A 433 -0.21 9.92 19.43
CA ALA A 433 -1.22 8.89 19.25
C ALA A 433 -1.76 8.37 20.61
N PRO A 434 -3.09 8.50 20.87
CA PRO A 434 -3.69 7.91 22.05
C PRO A 434 -3.54 6.40 22.16
N ASN A 435 -3.48 5.90 23.38
CA ASN A 435 -3.68 4.51 23.76
C ASN A 435 -5.10 4.06 23.40
N GLY A 436 -5.22 2.79 23.03
CA GLY A 436 -6.50 2.14 22.76
C GLY A 436 -6.55 1.47 21.40
N ASP A 437 -7.77 1.21 20.93
CA ASP A 437 -8.03 0.43 19.74
C ASP A 437 -8.03 1.30 18.48
N TYR A 438 -7.32 0.85 17.45
CA TYR A 438 -7.23 1.50 16.15
C TYR A 438 -7.88 0.68 15.04
N THR A 439 -8.28 1.34 13.96
CA THR A 439 -8.34 0.73 12.63
C THR A 439 -7.11 1.10 11.83
N TRP A 440 -6.65 0.19 10.97
CA TRP A 440 -5.93 0.54 9.76
C TRP A 440 -6.86 0.31 8.57
N GLU A 441 -6.85 1.23 7.62
CA GLU A 441 -7.64 1.23 6.40
C GLU A 441 -6.68 1.50 5.23
N ILE A 442 -6.72 0.66 4.19
CA ILE A 442 -5.99 0.88 2.95
C ILE A 442 -6.93 0.96 1.74
N SER A 443 -6.54 1.79 0.79
CA SER A 443 -7.13 1.89 -0.56
C SER A 443 -5.97 1.83 -1.55
N ALA A 444 -5.99 0.89 -2.50
CA ALA A 444 -4.92 0.71 -3.48
C ALA A 444 -5.49 0.73 -4.91
N ARG A 445 -5.12 1.75 -5.70
CA ARG A 445 -5.54 1.90 -7.10
C ARG A 445 -4.48 1.28 -8.03
N PRO A 446 -4.86 0.38 -8.96
CA PRO A 446 -3.97 -0.05 -10.04
C PRO A 446 -3.58 1.14 -10.94
N ARG A 447 -2.29 1.43 -11.08
CA ARG A 447 -1.78 2.57 -11.88
C ARG A 447 -1.85 2.32 -13.39
N ASN A 448 -1.99 1.07 -13.81
CA ASN A 448 -2.33 0.67 -15.18
C ASN A 448 -3.83 0.78 -15.50
N GLY A 449 -4.69 1.10 -14.52
CA GLY A 449 -6.14 1.18 -14.69
C GLY A 449 -6.84 -0.18 -14.83
N ILE A 450 -6.09 -1.29 -14.73
CA ILE A 450 -6.61 -2.65 -14.83
C ILE A 450 -7.04 -3.13 -13.45
N GLY A 451 -8.36 -3.24 -13.27
CA GLY A 451 -9.02 -3.68 -12.05
C GLY A 451 -9.59 -2.54 -11.20
N PRO A 452 -10.50 -2.86 -10.26
CA PRO A 452 -11.03 -1.90 -9.32
C PRO A 452 -9.96 -1.45 -8.31
N THR A 453 -10.22 -0.31 -7.64
CA THR A 453 -9.49 0.04 -6.41
C THR A 453 -9.74 -1.03 -5.35
N LEU A 454 -8.67 -1.67 -4.88
CA LEU A 454 -8.69 -2.58 -3.75
C LEU A 454 -8.88 -1.79 -2.46
N SER A 455 -9.79 -2.25 -1.58
CA SER A 455 -9.95 -1.70 -0.23
C SER A 455 -9.86 -2.82 0.80
N ALA A 456 -9.08 -2.62 1.85
CA ALA A 456 -8.93 -3.57 2.95
C ALA A 456 -8.73 -2.84 4.28
N SER A 457 -9.06 -3.49 5.40
CA SER A 457 -8.89 -2.91 6.73
C SER A 457 -8.66 -3.98 7.79
N GLY A 458 -8.17 -3.54 8.94
CA GLY A 458 -7.94 -4.37 10.12
C GLY A 458 -7.79 -3.52 11.36
N THR A 459 -7.33 -4.12 12.47
CA THR A 459 -7.24 -3.45 13.77
C THR A 459 -5.94 -3.75 14.48
N PHE A 460 -5.50 -2.81 15.31
CA PHE A 460 -4.39 -2.96 16.25
C PHE A 460 -4.69 -2.18 17.52
N LYS A 461 -3.83 -2.29 18.54
CA LYS A 461 -3.88 -1.51 19.78
C LYS A 461 -2.59 -0.72 19.96
N VAL A 462 -2.70 0.55 20.36
CA VAL A 462 -1.59 1.36 20.86
C VAL A 462 -1.58 1.27 22.38
N VAL A 463 -0.39 1.08 22.97
CA VAL A 463 -0.18 1.16 24.42
C VAL A 463 1.10 1.92 24.78
N ARG A 464 1.00 2.69 25.86
CA ARG A 464 2.06 3.43 26.55
C ARG A 464 1.90 3.26 28.06
N ALA A 465 2.88 3.72 28.84
CA ALA A 465 2.82 3.81 30.29
C ALA A 465 1.86 4.93 30.76
N SER A 466 1.44 4.86 32.03
CA SER A 466 0.65 5.91 32.67
C SER A 466 1.57 7.02 33.20
N ALA A 467 1.42 8.25 32.71
CA ALA A 467 2.17 9.41 33.18
C ALA A 467 1.33 10.28 34.14
N PRO A 468 1.90 10.88 35.22
CA PRO A 468 1.13 11.66 36.19
C PRO A 468 0.39 12.89 35.64
N HIS A 469 0.86 13.43 34.51
CA HIS A 469 0.31 14.58 33.80
C HIS A 469 -0.44 14.22 32.51
N ASP A 470 -0.52 12.94 32.11
CA ASP A 470 -1.31 12.56 30.93
C ASP A 470 -2.79 12.43 31.32
N TYR A 471 -3.61 13.35 30.82
CA TYR A 471 -5.06 13.28 30.89
C TYR A 471 -5.72 12.90 29.55
N THR A 472 -4.98 12.76 28.43
CA THR A 472 -5.52 12.36 27.11
C THR A 472 -5.43 10.87 26.85
N ASP A 473 -4.68 10.12 27.67
CA ASP A 473 -4.30 8.73 27.44
C ASP A 473 -3.42 8.60 26.19
N ASN A 474 -2.49 9.53 25.92
CA ASN A 474 -1.58 9.54 24.75
C ASN A 474 -0.08 9.58 25.06
N GLY A 475 0.32 9.60 26.33
CA GLY A 475 1.71 9.55 26.79
C GLY A 475 2.48 10.86 26.69
N SER A 476 2.01 11.85 25.93
CA SER A 476 2.42 13.24 26.10
C SER A 476 1.81 13.81 27.40
N PRO A 477 2.55 14.67 28.12
CA PRO A 477 2.00 15.29 29.33
C PRO A 477 1.23 16.59 29.03
N ASP A 478 0.18 16.81 29.82
CA ASP A 478 -0.60 18.04 29.81
C ASP A 478 -0.10 19.08 30.81
N LEU A 479 -0.26 20.35 30.44
CA LEU A 479 -0.24 21.48 31.36
C LEU A 479 -1.67 21.96 31.66
N LEU A 480 -1.90 22.33 32.92
CA LEU A 480 -3.17 22.89 33.37
C LEU A 480 -2.99 24.36 33.76
N ALA A 481 -3.86 25.24 33.27
CA ALA A 481 -3.76 26.68 33.52
C ALA A 481 -5.10 27.26 33.99
N ARG A 482 -5.09 28.04 35.08
CA ARG A 482 -6.32 28.69 35.61
C ARG A 482 -6.32 30.18 35.36
N ASP A 483 -7.22 30.67 34.50
CA ASP A 483 -7.34 32.10 34.24
C ASP A 483 -7.98 32.89 35.40
N ALA A 484 -7.91 34.22 35.36
CA ALA A 484 -8.45 35.10 36.38
C ALA A 484 -9.96 34.95 36.64
N SER A 485 -10.74 34.49 35.65
CA SER A 485 -12.18 34.21 35.83
C SER A 485 -12.44 32.91 36.60
N GLY A 486 -11.41 32.08 36.81
CA GLY A 486 -11.51 30.79 37.46
C GLY A 486 -11.96 29.68 36.51
N ARG A 487 -11.71 29.81 35.21
CA ARG A 487 -11.75 28.70 34.27
C ARG A 487 -10.43 27.93 34.34
N LEU A 488 -10.49 26.61 34.36
CA LEU A 488 -9.35 25.73 34.17
C LEU A 488 -9.29 25.33 32.70
N TRP A 489 -8.12 25.53 32.11
CA TRP A 489 -7.73 25.17 30.77
C TRP A 489 -6.71 24.04 30.84
N ARG A 490 -6.64 23.26 29.77
CA ARG A 490 -5.69 22.16 29.60
C ARG A 490 -5.09 22.24 28.20
N THR A 491 -3.78 22.13 28.10
CA THR A 491 -3.06 22.11 26.82
C THR A 491 -2.17 20.87 26.77
N ASP A 492 -2.40 20.04 25.75
CA ASP A 492 -1.53 18.89 25.46
C ASP A 492 -0.22 19.41 24.87
N SER A 493 0.90 18.88 25.34
CA SER A 493 2.21 19.12 24.74
C SER A 493 2.50 18.07 23.66
N TYR A 494 3.37 18.37 22.72
CA TYR A 494 3.78 17.41 21.70
C TYR A 494 5.24 17.61 21.36
N PHE A 495 6.05 16.55 21.44
CA PHE A 495 7.46 16.63 21.11
C PHE A 495 7.69 16.25 19.66
N ALA A 496 7.80 17.25 18.80
CA ALA A 496 7.96 17.05 17.36
C ALA A 496 9.22 16.20 17.08
N PRO A 497 9.08 14.93 16.63
CA PRO A 497 10.18 13.96 16.64
C PRO A 497 11.25 14.20 15.56
N LEU A 498 11.02 15.19 14.69
CA LEU A 498 11.95 15.66 13.67
C LEU A 498 12.69 16.93 14.14
N ASP A 499 11.98 17.91 14.68
CA ASP A 499 12.53 19.21 15.12
C ASP A 499 13.15 19.17 16.53
N ARG A 500 12.87 18.11 17.29
CA ARG A 500 13.33 17.83 18.66
C ARG A 500 13.03 18.97 19.66
N GLN A 501 11.86 19.56 19.53
CA GLN A 501 11.34 20.61 20.40
C GLN A 501 9.92 20.26 20.86
N LEU A 502 9.62 20.64 22.11
CA LEU A 502 8.26 20.62 22.61
C LEU A 502 7.50 21.75 21.91
N THR A 503 6.36 21.44 21.32
CA THR A 503 5.50 22.41 20.62
C THR A 503 4.07 22.30 21.13
N ARG A 504 3.31 23.36 20.89
CA ARG A 504 1.89 23.43 21.25
C ARG A 504 1.06 22.61 20.27
N THR A 505 0.27 21.68 20.78
CA THR A 505 -0.78 21.01 19.98
C THR A 505 -1.88 22.01 19.57
N THR A 506 -2.77 21.61 18.67
CA THR A 506 -3.99 22.40 18.40
C THR A 506 -5.06 22.27 19.51
N GLU A 507 -4.86 21.40 20.50
CA GLU A 507 -5.83 21.09 21.55
C GLU A 507 -5.57 21.84 22.87
N GLU A 508 -5.93 23.13 22.90
CA GLU A 508 -6.23 23.83 24.15
C GLU A 508 -7.73 23.66 24.49
N LYS A 509 -8.01 23.09 25.66
CA LYS A 509 -9.34 22.61 26.05
C LYS A 509 -9.82 23.26 27.35
N LEU A 510 -11.00 23.88 27.31
CA LEU A 510 -11.68 24.38 28.51
C LEU A 510 -12.20 23.19 29.33
N VAL A 511 -11.57 22.91 30.47
CA VAL A 511 -11.99 21.86 31.42
C VAL A 511 -13.25 22.29 32.18
N GLY A 512 -13.39 23.58 32.51
CA GLY A 512 -14.60 24.15 33.08
C GLY A 512 -14.37 25.38 33.96
N GLY A 513 -15.46 26.00 34.42
CA GLY A 513 -15.45 27.16 35.33
C GLY A 513 -15.51 26.81 36.82
N GLY A 514 -15.32 27.80 37.69
CA GLY A 514 -15.51 27.71 39.14
C GLY A 514 -14.26 27.36 39.97
N TRP A 515 -13.11 27.14 39.33
CA TRP A 515 -11.85 26.73 39.97
C TRP A 515 -11.22 27.82 40.86
N ASN A 516 -11.78 29.03 40.88
CA ASN A 516 -11.51 30.06 41.88
C ASN A 516 -12.02 29.72 43.30
N THR A 517 -12.73 28.59 43.49
CA THR A 517 -12.99 28.02 44.82
C THR A 517 -11.72 27.44 45.49
N TYR A 518 -10.72 27.06 44.69
CA TYR A 518 -9.50 26.41 45.15
C TYR A 518 -8.35 27.39 45.41
N ASP A 519 -7.54 27.09 46.43
CA ASP A 519 -6.29 27.80 46.76
C ASP A 519 -5.03 26.98 46.47
N ARG A 520 -5.16 25.66 46.35
CA ARG A 520 -4.16 24.73 45.81
C ARG A 520 -4.84 23.73 44.87
N ILE A 521 -4.14 23.36 43.81
CA ILE A 521 -4.46 22.30 42.87
C ILE A 521 -3.09 21.66 42.57
N GLU A 522 -3.00 20.35 42.57
CA GLU A 522 -1.75 19.63 42.27
C GLU A 522 -2.09 18.44 41.37
N ALA A 523 -1.23 18.12 40.41
CA ALA A 523 -1.26 16.82 39.74
C ALA A 523 -1.08 15.72 40.79
N GLY A 524 -2.03 14.79 40.85
CA GLY A 524 -2.05 13.72 41.85
C GLY A 524 -1.26 12.49 41.44
N GLY A 525 -0.99 12.31 40.15
CA GLY A 525 -0.67 11.00 39.58
C GLY A 525 -1.85 10.04 39.70
N ASN A 526 -1.59 8.74 39.55
CA ASN A 526 -2.63 7.71 39.67
C ASN A 526 -3.02 7.48 41.14
N LEU A 527 -4.05 8.19 41.62
CA LEU A 527 -4.55 8.07 42.99
C LEU A 527 -5.78 7.15 43.08
N GLY A 528 -6.58 7.09 42.01
CA GLY A 528 -7.83 6.35 41.94
C GLY A 528 -7.72 4.90 41.44
N GLY A 529 -6.56 4.48 40.95
CA GLY A 529 -6.31 3.14 40.40
C GLY A 529 -6.66 2.98 38.92
N ALA A 530 -6.75 4.08 38.16
CA ALA A 530 -7.01 4.10 36.72
C ALA A 530 -5.70 4.02 35.90
N ALA A 531 -5.76 4.27 34.59
CA ALA A 531 -4.57 4.36 33.71
C ALA A 531 -4.11 5.80 33.44
N HIS A 532 -4.73 6.81 34.06
CA HIS A 532 -4.53 8.23 33.75
C HIS A 532 -4.20 9.02 35.03
N GLY A 533 -3.59 10.20 34.91
CA GLY A 533 -3.33 11.07 36.05
C GLY A 533 -4.62 11.64 36.67
N ASP A 534 -4.72 11.70 37.99
CA ASP A 534 -5.80 12.37 38.71
C ASP A 534 -5.34 13.75 39.25
N LEU A 535 -6.25 14.61 39.72
CA LEU A 535 -5.90 15.85 40.43
C LEU A 535 -6.37 15.83 41.88
N VAL A 536 -5.59 16.47 42.75
CA VAL A 536 -6.07 16.91 44.08
C VAL A 536 -6.23 18.42 44.11
N ALA A 537 -7.31 18.90 44.73
CA ALA A 537 -7.60 20.33 44.85
C ALA A 537 -8.08 20.68 46.26
N ARG A 538 -7.47 21.70 46.88
CA ARG A 538 -7.86 22.21 48.20
C ARG A 538 -8.69 23.47 48.05
N ASP A 539 -9.89 23.48 48.63
CA ASP A 539 -10.74 24.66 48.65
C ASP A 539 -10.34 25.66 49.74
N LYS A 540 -10.82 26.89 49.59
CA LYS A 540 -10.57 27.99 50.55
C LYS A 540 -11.17 27.77 51.95
N ALA A 541 -11.94 26.69 52.16
CA ALA A 541 -12.41 26.25 53.48
C ALA A 541 -11.51 25.15 54.10
N GLY A 542 -10.45 24.73 53.41
CA GLY A 542 -9.52 23.70 53.86
C GLY A 542 -10.05 22.28 53.70
N VAL A 543 -10.93 22.03 52.73
CA VAL A 543 -11.32 20.68 52.30
C VAL A 543 -10.50 20.28 51.08
N LEU A 544 -9.92 19.07 51.10
CA LEU A 544 -9.25 18.46 49.96
C LEU A 544 -10.24 17.60 49.17
N TRP A 545 -10.18 17.72 47.85
CA TRP A 545 -11.02 17.05 46.87
C TRP A 545 -10.16 16.29 45.87
N LEU A 546 -10.67 15.16 45.38
CA LEU A 546 -10.10 14.34 44.31
C LEU A 546 -10.91 14.55 43.03
N TYR A 547 -10.23 14.71 41.89
CA TYR A 547 -10.82 14.70 40.56
C TYR A 547 -10.20 13.56 39.75
N LEU A 548 -11.01 12.56 39.43
CA LEU A 548 -10.57 11.43 38.60
C LEU A 548 -10.53 11.82 37.13
N SER A 549 -9.48 11.47 36.39
CA SER A 549 -9.44 11.66 34.93
C SER A 549 -10.29 10.61 34.19
N LYS A 550 -10.71 10.95 32.96
CA LYS A 550 -11.42 10.03 32.05
C LYS A 550 -10.57 9.51 30.87
N GLY A 551 -9.32 9.96 30.72
CA GLY A 551 -8.53 9.68 29.51
C GLY A 551 -9.17 10.32 28.25
N ASP A 552 -9.69 11.54 28.41
CA ASP A 552 -10.29 12.37 27.35
C ASP A 552 -9.96 13.87 27.50
N GLY A 553 -8.99 14.22 28.35
CA GLY A 553 -8.66 15.59 28.74
C GLY A 553 -9.67 16.25 29.69
N THR A 554 -10.58 15.50 30.31
CA THR A 554 -11.56 16.02 31.28
C THR A 554 -11.74 15.11 32.50
N PHE A 555 -12.24 15.68 33.59
CA PHE A 555 -12.35 15.00 34.89
C PHE A 555 -13.80 14.63 35.26
N ALA A 556 -13.94 13.64 36.13
CA ALA A 556 -15.21 13.27 36.77
C ALA A 556 -15.66 14.33 37.81
N THR A 557 -16.86 14.17 38.35
CA THR A 557 -17.33 14.99 39.48
C THR A 557 -16.44 14.79 40.70
N ARG A 558 -16.02 15.89 41.34
CA ARG A 558 -15.10 15.86 42.48
C ARG A 558 -15.60 14.98 43.64
N SER A 559 -14.72 14.12 44.15
CA SER A 559 -14.93 13.34 45.37
C SER A 559 -14.28 14.04 46.57
N ARG A 560 -14.89 13.95 47.76
CA ARG A 560 -14.39 14.65 48.95
C ARG A 560 -13.44 13.75 49.75
N ILE A 561 -12.16 14.12 49.83
CA ILE A 561 -11.18 13.39 50.65
C ILE A 561 -11.37 13.72 52.13
N GLY A 562 -11.43 15.00 52.50
CA GLY A 562 -11.60 15.39 53.91
C GLY A 562 -11.40 16.87 54.20
N GLY A 563 -11.83 17.30 55.39
CA GLY A 563 -11.58 18.66 55.90
C GLY A 563 -10.30 18.75 56.75
N GLY A 564 -9.93 19.97 57.13
CA GLY A 564 -8.78 20.23 58.02
C GLY A 564 -7.44 20.47 57.32
N TRP A 565 -7.41 20.44 55.98
CA TRP A 565 -6.20 20.67 55.18
C TRP A 565 -5.70 22.12 55.18
N GLY A 566 -6.46 23.04 55.81
CA GLY A 566 -6.04 24.42 56.08
C GLY A 566 -4.92 24.56 57.13
N VAL A 567 -4.44 23.46 57.74
CA VAL A 567 -3.21 23.45 58.56
C VAL A 567 -1.93 23.52 57.72
N TYR A 568 -2.02 23.18 56.42
CA TYR A 568 -0.90 23.15 55.48
C TYR A 568 -0.75 24.45 54.70
N ASP A 569 0.47 24.81 54.32
CA ASP A 569 0.79 26.00 53.50
C ASP A 569 1.46 25.64 52.15
N ARG A 570 2.09 24.47 52.05
CA ARG A 570 2.47 23.80 50.78
C ARG A 570 1.89 22.38 50.74
N ILE A 571 1.48 21.97 49.55
CA ILE A 571 1.15 20.59 49.17
C ILE A 571 1.98 20.31 47.90
N ALA A 572 2.30 19.04 47.64
CA ALA A 572 2.80 18.54 46.35
C ALA A 572 2.39 17.06 46.23
N ALA A 573 2.08 16.57 45.03
CA ALA A 573 1.69 15.17 44.80
C ALA A 573 2.21 14.69 43.43
N GLY A 574 2.22 13.38 43.19
CA GLY A 574 2.57 12.79 41.89
C GLY A 574 3.82 11.89 41.90
N SER A 575 4.81 12.14 42.75
CA SER A 575 5.97 11.25 42.95
C SER A 575 5.59 10.03 43.79
N ASP A 576 6.01 8.82 43.40
CA ASP A 576 6.03 7.66 44.30
C ASP A 576 7.26 7.75 45.22
N LEU A 577 7.05 8.05 46.50
CA LEU A 577 8.13 8.23 47.48
C LEU A 577 8.38 6.96 48.31
N THR A 578 7.59 5.90 48.09
CA THR A 578 7.53 4.69 48.90
C THR A 578 7.65 3.38 48.11
N ASN A 579 7.90 3.49 46.80
CA ASN A 579 8.25 2.41 45.87
C ASN A 579 7.26 1.24 45.87
N ASP A 580 5.96 1.54 45.71
CA ASP A 580 4.91 0.54 45.46
C ASP A 580 4.09 0.78 44.19
N GLY A 581 4.58 1.64 43.29
CA GLY A 581 3.99 1.95 41.99
C GLY A 581 2.84 2.96 42.07
N ARG A 582 2.81 3.82 43.10
CA ARG A 582 1.68 4.71 43.39
C ARG A 582 2.15 6.10 43.78
N ALA A 583 1.47 7.12 43.26
CA ALA A 583 1.78 8.49 43.60
C ALA A 583 1.43 8.80 45.07
N ASP A 584 2.38 9.36 45.79
CA ASP A 584 2.22 9.84 47.16
C ASP A 584 1.91 11.35 47.18
N LEU A 585 1.41 11.84 48.33
CA LEU A 585 1.22 13.27 48.59
C LEU A 585 2.09 13.74 49.75
N LEU A 586 2.69 14.91 49.59
CA LEU A 586 3.42 15.65 50.60
C LEU A 586 2.64 16.89 51.04
N ALA A 587 2.67 17.18 52.34
CA ALA A 587 2.08 18.40 52.88
C ALA A 587 2.94 18.96 54.01
N THR A 588 3.39 20.22 53.86
CA THR A 588 4.12 20.94 54.91
C THR A 588 3.13 21.77 55.72
N ASP A 589 3.16 21.61 57.04
CA ASP A 589 2.30 22.39 57.94
C ASP A 589 2.90 23.76 58.28
N LYS A 590 2.06 24.65 58.81
CA LYS A 590 2.43 26.02 59.20
C LYS A 590 3.49 26.11 60.30
N SER A 591 3.91 24.99 60.92
CA SER A 591 5.07 24.93 61.82
C SER A 591 6.38 24.52 61.12
N GLY A 592 6.32 24.22 59.83
CA GLY A 592 7.45 23.78 59.02
C GLY A 592 7.75 22.28 59.17
N VAL A 593 6.76 21.46 59.53
CA VAL A 593 6.88 19.99 59.53
C VAL A 593 6.30 19.43 58.24
N LEU A 594 7.09 18.62 57.53
CA LEU A 594 6.68 17.87 56.34
C LEU A 594 6.02 16.55 56.76
N TRP A 595 4.87 16.27 56.17
CA TRP A 595 4.09 15.06 56.33
C TRP A 595 3.92 14.35 55.00
N LEU A 596 4.05 13.03 55.02
CA LEU A 596 3.76 12.12 53.91
C LEU A 596 2.37 11.53 54.08
N TYR A 597 1.60 11.52 53.00
CA TYR A 597 0.32 10.85 52.84
C TYR A 597 0.51 9.78 51.75
N LYS A 598 0.70 8.53 52.19
CA LYS A 598 0.97 7.43 51.26
C LYS A 598 -0.25 7.12 50.39
N GLY A 599 -0.06 7.00 49.07
CA GLY A 599 -1.09 6.64 48.10
C GLY A 599 -1.64 5.22 48.29
N THR A 600 -2.93 5.01 48.02
CA THR A 600 -3.61 3.71 48.21
C THR A 600 -4.11 3.06 46.92
N GLY A 601 -4.27 3.83 45.84
CA GLY A 601 -4.88 3.37 44.60
C GLY A 601 -6.40 3.09 44.67
N ASP A 602 -7.10 3.53 45.72
CA ASP A 602 -8.57 3.53 45.79
C ASP A 602 -9.07 4.96 46.01
N TRP A 603 -9.78 5.50 45.01
CA TRP A 603 -10.34 6.86 45.03
C TRP A 603 -11.28 7.15 46.22
N ARG A 604 -11.81 6.11 46.88
CA ARG A 604 -12.66 6.26 48.10
C ARG A 604 -11.85 6.56 49.36
N ALA A 605 -10.57 6.20 49.37
CA ALA A 605 -9.65 6.40 50.49
C ALA A 605 -8.22 6.61 49.96
N PRO A 606 -7.97 7.64 49.10
CA PRO A 606 -6.80 7.72 48.23
C PRO A 606 -5.46 7.85 48.98
N PHE A 607 -5.51 8.22 50.27
CA PHE A 607 -4.34 8.37 51.11
C PHE A 607 -4.48 7.62 52.44
N ALA A 608 -3.41 6.97 52.86
CA ALA A 608 -3.25 6.42 54.20
C ALA A 608 -3.11 7.53 55.27
N LYS A 609 -3.11 7.12 56.54
CA LYS A 609 -2.85 8.03 57.67
C LYS A 609 -1.45 8.65 57.55
N ARG A 610 -1.35 9.97 57.70
CA ARG A 610 -0.10 10.72 57.52
C ARG A 610 1.04 10.26 58.44
N THR A 611 2.24 10.20 57.87
CA THR A 611 3.52 9.94 58.56
C THR A 611 4.36 11.22 58.60
N ARG A 612 5.15 11.44 59.66
CA ARG A 612 6.01 12.63 59.78
C ARG A 612 7.36 12.38 59.12
N VAL A 613 7.71 13.16 58.11
CA VAL A 613 9.03 13.08 57.44
C VAL A 613 10.09 13.85 58.23
N GLY A 614 9.82 15.11 58.59
CA GLY A 614 10.80 15.93 59.31
C GLY A 614 10.35 17.37 59.58
N GLY A 615 11.11 18.10 60.40
CA GLY A 615 10.93 19.54 60.63
C GLY A 615 11.90 20.38 59.80
N GLY A 616 11.72 21.71 59.82
CA GLY A 616 12.60 22.67 59.14
C GLY A 616 12.18 23.06 57.72
N TRP A 617 11.10 22.49 57.18
CA TRP A 617 10.64 22.71 55.80
C TRP A 617 10.00 24.09 55.55
N GLY A 618 9.70 24.84 56.61
CA GLY A 618 9.18 26.21 56.51
C GLY A 618 10.14 27.23 55.87
N VAL A 619 11.41 26.88 55.65
CA VAL A 619 12.37 27.69 54.87
C VAL A 619 12.00 27.81 53.39
N TYR A 620 11.22 26.86 52.87
CA TYR A 620 10.80 26.80 51.47
C TYR A 620 9.56 27.66 51.21
N ASN A 621 9.45 28.23 50.01
CA ASN A 621 8.20 28.81 49.51
C ASN A 621 7.46 27.85 48.57
N ASP A 622 8.16 26.91 47.93
CA ASP A 622 7.59 25.96 46.98
C ASP A 622 8.13 24.53 47.14
N LEU A 623 7.32 23.57 46.74
CA LEU A 623 7.62 22.14 46.68
C LEU A 623 7.03 21.57 45.39
N ILE A 624 7.83 20.85 44.61
CA ILE A 624 7.46 20.32 43.30
C ILE A 624 7.82 18.83 43.29
N ALA A 625 6.81 17.98 43.13
CA ALA A 625 7.02 16.57 42.84
C ALA A 625 7.40 16.43 41.37
N THR A 626 8.39 15.58 41.06
CA THR A 626 8.98 15.50 39.71
C THR A 626 9.11 14.06 39.20
N GLY A 627 8.60 13.05 39.90
CA GLY A 627 9.01 11.67 39.64
C GLY A 627 10.51 11.49 39.88
N ASP A 628 11.14 10.51 39.23
CA ASP A 628 12.59 10.28 39.30
C ASP A 628 13.38 11.25 38.40
N ILE A 629 13.70 12.44 38.89
CA ILE A 629 14.62 13.37 38.21
C ILE A 629 16.11 13.02 38.48
N GLY A 630 16.38 12.18 39.48
CA GLY A 630 17.71 11.88 39.99
C GLY A 630 18.43 10.70 39.33
N GLY A 631 17.70 9.79 38.67
CA GLY A 631 18.16 8.54 38.08
C GLY A 631 18.12 7.34 39.03
N ALA A 632 17.16 7.29 39.96
CA ALA A 632 16.97 6.21 40.92
C ALA A 632 15.50 5.76 40.98
N ALA A 633 15.25 4.46 41.20
CA ALA A 633 13.92 3.83 41.08
C ALA A 633 12.85 4.25 42.12
N THR A 634 12.93 5.45 42.69
CA THR A 634 11.99 6.04 43.66
C THR A 634 11.89 7.53 43.37
N GLY A 635 10.67 8.09 43.36
CA GLY A 635 10.45 9.49 43.03
C GLY A 635 11.12 10.49 43.98
N ASP A 636 11.43 11.65 43.43
CA ASP A 636 12.14 12.74 44.09
C ASP A 636 11.22 13.92 44.43
N LEU A 637 11.81 14.92 45.09
CA LEU A 637 11.21 16.18 45.44
C LEU A 637 12.17 17.34 45.15
N ILE A 638 11.70 18.36 44.44
CA ILE A 638 12.38 19.65 44.31
C ILE A 638 11.75 20.67 45.27
N ALA A 639 12.60 21.44 45.96
CA ALA A 639 12.18 22.48 46.90
C ALA A 639 12.81 23.83 46.54
N ARG A 640 11.97 24.87 46.36
CA ARG A 640 12.40 26.25 46.12
C ARG A 640 12.43 27.02 47.43
N ASP A 641 13.57 27.60 47.77
CA ASP A 641 13.69 28.48 48.94
C ASP A 641 13.39 29.95 48.61
N ARG A 642 13.20 30.74 49.68
CA ARG A 642 12.83 32.16 49.58
C ARG A 642 13.90 33.05 48.94
N ALA A 643 15.11 32.53 48.67
CA ALA A 643 16.17 33.21 47.93
C ALA A 643 16.23 32.78 46.45
N GLY A 644 15.26 31.98 45.97
CA GLY A 644 15.24 31.49 44.59
C GLY A 644 16.25 30.39 44.30
N VAL A 645 16.72 29.68 45.33
CA VAL A 645 17.61 28.52 45.18
C VAL A 645 16.76 27.24 45.13
N LEU A 646 17.04 26.39 44.14
CA LEU A 646 16.45 25.05 44.07
C LEU A 646 17.33 24.01 44.78
N TRP A 647 16.67 23.13 45.51
CA TRP A 647 17.25 22.03 46.24
C TRP A 647 16.57 20.72 45.82
N LEU A 648 17.35 19.76 45.34
CA LEU A 648 16.89 18.39 45.08
C LEU A 648 16.99 17.57 46.35
N TYR A 649 15.90 16.86 46.66
CA TYR A 649 15.82 15.85 47.70
C TYR A 649 15.59 14.49 47.04
N LEU A 650 16.63 13.65 47.04
CA LEU A 650 16.53 12.31 46.47
C LEU A 650 15.67 11.41 47.34
N GLY A 651 14.78 10.66 46.72
CA GLY A 651 13.98 9.61 47.35
C GLY A 651 14.82 8.47 47.91
N LYS A 652 14.19 7.64 48.74
CA LYS A 652 14.74 6.39 49.28
C LYS A 652 13.80 5.18 49.13
N GLY A 653 12.55 5.41 48.71
CA GLY A 653 11.50 4.40 48.74
C GLY A 653 10.99 4.05 50.15
N ASP A 654 11.40 4.77 51.19
CA ASP A 654 10.88 4.63 52.57
C ASP A 654 9.97 5.79 53.00
N GLY A 655 9.63 6.70 52.08
CA GLY A 655 8.90 7.92 52.38
C GLY A 655 9.76 9.05 52.97
N THR A 656 11.08 8.88 53.01
CA THR A 656 12.05 9.88 53.44
C THR A 656 13.08 10.18 52.36
N PHE A 657 13.90 11.21 52.59
CA PHE A 657 14.86 11.73 51.61
C PHE A 657 16.32 11.61 52.04
N ALA A 658 17.22 11.63 51.07
CA ALA A 658 18.65 11.90 51.26
C ALA A 658 18.90 13.36 51.69
N PRO A 659 20.14 13.71 52.14
CA PRO A 659 20.53 15.10 52.33
C PRO A 659 20.39 15.92 51.04
N ARG A 660 19.83 17.14 51.15
CA ARG A 660 19.53 17.98 49.99
C ARG A 660 20.77 18.39 49.18
N THR A 661 20.66 18.33 47.86
CA THR A 661 21.67 18.85 46.91
C THR A 661 21.22 20.19 46.35
N ARG A 662 22.11 21.19 46.25
CA ARG A 662 21.80 22.48 45.62
C ARG A 662 21.93 22.34 44.10
N ILE A 663 20.84 22.54 43.36
CA ILE A 663 20.80 22.32 41.90
C ILE A 663 20.63 23.60 41.07
N GLY A 664 20.31 24.75 41.66
CA GLY A 664 20.22 26.00 40.91
C GLY A 664 19.98 27.25 41.77
N GLY A 665 20.03 28.43 41.16
CA GLY A 665 19.69 29.72 41.77
C GLY A 665 19.11 30.68 40.73
N GLY A 666 18.39 31.71 41.17
CA GLY A 666 17.66 32.64 40.28
C GLY A 666 16.25 32.16 39.90
N TRP A 667 15.77 31.05 40.47
CA TRP A 667 14.45 30.48 40.20
C TRP A 667 13.29 31.29 40.81
N ASN A 668 13.57 32.45 41.39
CA ASN A 668 12.59 33.49 41.70
C ASN A 668 12.16 34.31 40.46
N ALA A 669 12.79 34.11 39.30
CA ALA A 669 12.33 34.66 38.01
C ALA A 669 11.05 33.98 37.49
N TYR A 670 10.79 32.74 37.94
CA TYR A 670 9.60 31.97 37.56
C TYR A 670 8.49 32.13 38.59
N GLN A 671 7.26 32.25 38.13
CA GLN A 671 6.07 32.29 38.97
C GLN A 671 5.71 30.86 39.40
N TYR A 672 5.57 29.96 38.42
CA TYR A 672 5.24 28.55 38.62
C TYR A 672 6.36 27.64 38.11
N ILE A 673 6.51 26.49 38.76
CA ILE A 673 7.48 25.44 38.45
C ILE A 673 6.73 24.13 38.58
N VAL A 674 6.67 23.34 37.49
CA VAL A 674 5.84 22.13 37.38
C VAL A 674 6.72 20.97 36.93
N GLY A 675 6.65 19.82 37.61
CA GLY A 675 7.27 18.57 37.16
C GLY A 675 6.38 17.91 36.12
N ILE A 676 6.55 18.28 34.85
CA ILE A 676 5.60 17.94 33.77
C ILE A 676 5.58 16.43 33.42
N GLY A 677 6.60 15.67 33.82
CA GLY A 677 6.78 14.27 33.39
C GLY A 677 7.65 14.17 32.15
N ASP A 678 7.82 12.97 31.59
CA ASP A 678 8.68 12.73 30.42
C ASP A 678 8.01 13.28 29.15
N ALA A 679 8.39 14.49 28.75
CA ALA A 679 7.78 15.22 27.66
C ALA A 679 8.60 15.16 26.36
N ASP A 680 9.90 14.81 26.40
CA ASP A 680 10.69 14.53 25.17
C ASP A 680 10.98 13.04 24.86
N HIS A 681 10.38 12.15 25.65
CA HIS A 681 10.33 10.70 25.50
C HIS A 681 11.72 10.03 25.58
N ASP A 682 12.60 10.55 26.44
CA ASP A 682 13.93 9.97 26.70
C ASP A 682 13.95 9.00 27.90
N GLY A 683 12.85 8.90 28.65
CA GLY A 683 12.72 8.09 29.85
C GLY A 683 12.96 8.85 31.16
N HIS A 684 13.20 10.16 31.12
CA HIS A 684 13.39 11.01 32.29
C HIS A 684 12.28 12.07 32.42
N PRO A 685 11.76 12.32 33.64
CA PRO A 685 10.82 13.41 33.86
C PRO A 685 11.44 14.79 33.61
N ASP A 686 10.65 15.69 33.04
CA ASP A 686 11.05 17.06 32.73
C ASP A 686 10.47 18.09 33.71
N LEU A 687 10.91 19.35 33.55
CA LEU A 687 10.41 20.48 34.32
C LEU A 687 9.96 21.63 33.41
N TYR A 688 8.74 22.13 33.66
CA TYR A 688 8.20 23.34 33.05
C TYR A 688 8.35 24.53 33.99
N ALA A 689 8.84 25.66 33.47
CA ALA A 689 9.10 26.87 34.26
C ALA A 689 8.43 28.09 33.62
N TYR A 690 7.31 28.55 34.20
CA TYR A 690 6.49 29.65 33.69
C TYR A 690 6.80 30.95 34.45
N GLY A 691 7.07 32.04 33.73
CA GLY A 691 7.31 33.37 34.28
C GLY A 691 6.60 34.47 33.47
N PRO A 692 6.53 35.71 34.00
CA PRO A 692 5.77 36.80 33.40
C PRO A 692 6.37 37.38 32.10
N GLU A 693 7.64 37.08 31.81
CA GLU A 693 8.34 37.52 30.60
C GLU A 693 8.78 36.35 29.71
N TYR A 694 8.97 35.15 30.28
CA TYR A 694 9.53 33.99 29.59
C TYR A 694 9.04 32.68 30.21
N THR A 695 8.78 31.71 29.34
CA THR A 695 8.49 30.32 29.70
C THR A 695 9.58 29.40 29.12
N TYR A 696 9.99 28.39 29.88
CA TYR A 696 11.02 27.44 29.44
C TYR A 696 10.68 26.01 29.82
N TYR A 697 11.01 25.11 28.89
CA TYR A 697 11.13 23.68 29.12
C TYR A 697 12.56 23.35 29.56
N TYR A 698 12.71 22.52 30.58
CA TYR A 698 13.98 22.00 31.09
C TYR A 698 13.97 20.47 30.95
N PRO A 699 14.71 19.90 29.99
CA PRO A 699 14.78 18.45 29.85
C PRO A 699 15.46 17.83 31.07
N GLY A 700 14.98 16.67 31.51
CA GLY A 700 15.61 15.82 32.50
C GLY A 700 16.97 15.28 32.03
N THR A 701 17.65 14.54 32.92
CA THR A 701 18.94 13.92 32.61
C THR A 701 19.19 12.58 33.32
N GLY A 702 18.25 12.11 34.15
CA GLY A 702 18.45 10.96 35.03
C GLY A 702 19.69 11.09 35.93
N ASN A 703 20.09 12.31 36.30
CA ASN A 703 21.36 12.56 36.99
C ASN A 703 21.25 13.68 38.03
N TRP A 704 21.05 13.28 39.29
CA TRP A 704 20.93 14.17 40.45
C TRP A 704 22.02 15.25 40.63
N ARG A 705 23.19 15.11 40.00
CA ARG A 705 24.27 16.11 40.04
C ARG A 705 24.05 17.27 39.08
N ALA A 706 23.30 17.04 38.00
CA ALA A 706 22.96 17.98 36.96
C ALA A 706 21.57 17.60 36.39
N PRO A 707 20.49 17.68 37.19
CA PRO A 707 19.19 17.05 36.89
C PRO A 707 18.47 17.63 35.67
N PHE A 708 18.95 18.75 35.13
CA PHE A 708 18.39 19.41 33.97
C PHE A 708 19.46 19.69 32.92
N GLY A 709 19.10 19.47 31.65
CA GLY A 709 19.88 19.90 30.50
C GLY A 709 19.75 21.40 30.21
N SER A 710 20.17 21.80 29.01
CA SER A 710 20.00 23.17 28.53
C SER A 710 18.52 23.50 28.34
N ARG A 711 18.02 24.51 29.07
CA ARG A 711 16.63 24.99 28.92
C ARG A 711 16.32 25.37 27.47
N LYS A 712 15.20 24.90 26.95
CA LYS A 712 14.63 25.28 25.65
C LYS A 712 13.60 26.39 25.88
N GLY A 713 13.53 27.38 25.00
CA GLY A 713 12.42 28.35 25.01
C GLY A 713 11.14 27.65 24.55
N ASP A 714 10.02 27.93 25.18
CA ASP A 714 8.79 27.13 25.04
C ASP A 714 7.56 27.98 24.72
N THR A 715 6.61 27.40 23.96
CA THR A 715 5.37 28.05 23.51
C THR A 715 4.10 27.21 23.76
N VAL A 716 4.16 26.14 24.56
CA VAL A 716 2.97 25.32 24.89
C VAL A 716 1.91 26.17 25.58
N LEU A 717 2.30 27.07 26.48
CA LEU A 717 1.44 28.11 27.03
C LEU A 717 1.86 29.50 26.53
N ASP A 718 1.22 29.96 25.45
CA ASP A 718 1.31 31.35 24.98
C ASP A 718 0.35 32.28 25.77
N THR A 719 0.68 33.57 25.83
CA THR A 719 0.32 34.47 26.94
C THR A 719 -1.06 35.15 26.84
N TYR A 720 -2.14 34.39 26.63
CA TYR A 720 -3.53 34.84 26.88
C TYR A 720 -4.46 33.70 27.32
N PRO A 721 -5.31 33.87 28.36
CA PRO A 721 -5.49 35.05 29.23
C PRO A 721 -4.54 35.04 30.43
N ASP A 722 -4.61 36.05 31.31
CA ASP A 722 -3.85 36.11 32.56
C ASP A 722 -3.99 34.83 33.42
N HIS A 723 -3.00 33.93 33.35
CA HIS A 723 -2.97 32.68 34.10
C HIS A 723 -2.60 32.94 35.57
N THR A 724 -3.56 32.74 36.46
CA THR A 724 -3.43 32.86 37.93
C THR A 724 -2.94 31.57 38.62
N ALA A 725 -2.73 30.52 37.85
CA ALA A 725 -1.99 29.31 38.19
C ALA A 725 -1.58 28.60 36.89
N VAL A 726 -0.38 28.03 36.86
CA VAL A 726 0.06 26.99 35.92
C VAL A 726 0.49 25.79 36.77
N LEU A 727 0.09 24.60 36.34
CA LEU A 727 -0.11 23.40 37.16
C LEU A 727 0.15 22.12 36.36
#